data_AF-A0AA45WT99-F1
#
_entry.id   AF-A0AA45WT99-F1
#
_cell.length_a   1.000
_cell.length_b   1.000
_cell.length_c   1.000
_cell.angle_alpha   90.00
_cell.angle_beta   90.00
_cell.angle_gamma   90.00
#
_symmetry.space_group_name_H-M   'P 1'
#
loop_
_entity.id
_entity.type
_entity.pdbx_description
1 polymer ?
#
loop_
_entity_poly.entity_id
_entity_poly.type
_entity_poly.pdbx_seq_one_letter_code
_entity_poly.pdbx_strand_id
1 'polypeptide(L)'
;MSERRLYTLKKESLNAVLEIWNQQTPVYVPSGREKDITLQPMDEAQRTEDYINLTLPVKEMVFEQKEALFSWERGESGIQVENLAHRHAGNRILYGVRACDTYGIAYTDRFYLKEFLDPNYQSRRETVTIVAVNCLRAGKHCFCTSVGTGVFSTIGHDLALTELEEKYLVEVATEKGQDLIDAAAKWFAPAVSQLLQDKETLRQQVEESFPLKMDLTNLWDDMARTFDADFWLDEAHACIGCTGCTNVCPTCTCFNVVEEKQQEDRGERVRYWDSCQSDHFTRNAEHHNPRDAVSRVRYRIYDKLKYIEERFGYKGCSGCGRCTDVCPTYISIIDIIHAMQQTVREQATEPAVHQMTAMRHEIFDREINSRRGLYAPDVATITRMKQETPEIKRMFVKYDDPSLHEHYQHKGQFFQVTVFGEGEVPLSIPYGPEQQDELVFDFKNVGSVTEVLYQMQPGDKIGLRGPYGRGFPYETLKGRNLVFVGSGVAMAPLRTVLEPVLQHREDFGRVEIMASALRYEKLIYKEEMKAWSQVAGVTVHYALKDPTDEVKAHNGYVNDLLPGLNLEWQNTTALVCASPSRIKKVAKDLMTLGMKPSDILVTLETHMRCGAGKCGHCKVGSHYMCVDGPVFTYEEMMTLPPEY
;
A
#
# COMPACT_ATOMS: atom_id res chain seq x y z
N MET A 1 11.36 -0.29 30.82
CA MET A 1 12.63 -0.21 30.08
C MET A 1 13.58 -1.18 30.74
N SER A 2 13.85 -2.33 30.10
CA SER A 2 14.84 -3.29 30.61
C SER A 2 16.19 -2.58 30.73
N GLU A 3 16.92 -2.83 31.81
CA GLU A 3 18.28 -2.32 32.01
C GLU A 3 19.13 -2.77 30.80
N ARG A 4 19.59 -1.82 29.98
CA ARG A 4 20.40 -2.14 28.80
C ARG A 4 21.72 -2.74 29.28
N ARG A 5 22.03 -3.96 28.86
CA ARG A 5 23.31 -4.61 29.19
C ARG A 5 24.41 -4.01 28.32
N LEU A 6 25.51 -3.63 28.96
CA LEU A 6 26.61 -2.92 28.32
C LEU A 6 27.88 -3.75 28.41
N TYR A 7 28.60 -3.85 27.30
CA TYR A 7 29.87 -4.54 27.21
C TYR A 7 30.91 -3.69 26.47
N THR A 8 32.17 -4.10 26.59
CA THR A 8 33.28 -3.59 25.78
C THR A 8 33.91 -4.74 25.01
N LEU A 9 34.34 -4.44 23.78
CA LEU A 9 35.07 -5.35 22.91
C LEU A 9 36.32 -4.65 22.40
N LYS A 10 37.50 -5.24 22.58
CA LYS A 10 38.73 -4.67 22.02
C LYS A 10 38.70 -4.73 20.49
N LYS A 11 39.21 -3.70 19.80
CA LYS A 11 39.21 -3.66 18.32
C LYS A 11 39.92 -4.85 17.70
N GLU A 12 41.09 -5.22 18.23
CA GLU A 12 41.89 -6.38 17.81
C GLU A 12 41.15 -7.72 17.93
N SER A 13 40.12 -7.81 18.78
CA SER A 13 39.35 -9.03 19.01
C SER A 13 38.14 -9.19 18.08
N LEU A 14 37.80 -8.17 17.29
CA LEU A 14 36.62 -8.18 16.44
C LEU A 14 36.62 -9.36 15.44
N ASN A 15 37.77 -9.66 14.81
CA ASN A 15 37.89 -10.78 13.87
C ASN A 15 37.52 -12.11 14.53
N ALA A 16 38.09 -12.38 15.71
CA ALA A 16 37.85 -13.61 16.43
C ALA A 16 36.37 -13.74 16.87
N VAL A 17 35.71 -12.64 17.22
CA VAL A 17 34.28 -12.65 17.55
C VAL A 17 33.43 -12.97 16.32
N LEU A 18 33.69 -12.31 15.19
CA LEU A 18 32.95 -12.55 13.95
C LEU A 18 33.16 -13.99 13.44
N GLU A 19 34.37 -14.54 13.55
CA GLU A 19 34.65 -15.94 13.23
C GLU A 19 33.86 -16.93 14.10
N ILE A 20 33.78 -16.68 15.42
CA ILE A 20 32.99 -17.50 16.34
C ILE A 20 31.51 -17.47 15.98
N TRP A 21 30.97 -16.28 15.67
CA TRP A 21 29.60 -16.15 15.22
C TRP A 21 29.37 -16.88 13.90
N ASN A 22 30.28 -16.74 12.93
CA ASN A 22 30.17 -17.36 11.60
C ASN A 22 30.17 -18.90 11.65
N GLN A 23 30.83 -19.50 12.65
CA GLN A 23 30.80 -20.96 12.87
C GLN A 23 29.40 -21.49 13.22
N GLN A 24 28.52 -20.65 13.80
CA GLN A 24 27.18 -21.06 14.23
C GLN A 24 26.09 -20.54 13.30
N THR A 25 26.24 -19.33 12.79
CA THR A 25 25.26 -18.68 11.92
C THR A 25 26.01 -17.82 10.89
N PRO A 26 25.73 -17.94 9.59
CA PRO A 26 26.40 -17.16 8.56
C PRO A 26 26.40 -15.67 8.87
N VAL A 27 27.60 -15.09 8.98
CA VAL A 27 27.80 -13.66 9.20
C VAL A 27 27.99 -13.00 7.84
N TYR A 28 27.24 -11.94 7.60
CA TYR A 28 27.39 -11.06 6.45
C TYR A 28 28.08 -9.78 6.89
N VAL A 29 29.14 -9.40 6.19
CA VAL A 29 29.96 -8.23 6.52
C VAL A 29 30.03 -7.24 5.36
N PRO A 30 30.25 -5.94 5.61
CA PRO A 30 30.43 -4.95 4.55
C PRO A 30 31.69 -5.28 3.76
N SER A 31 31.54 -5.40 2.45
CA SER A 31 32.61 -5.81 1.55
C SER A 31 32.54 -5.08 0.21
N GLY A 32 33.70 -4.73 -0.34
CA GLY A 32 33.84 -4.04 -1.61
C GLY A 32 34.80 -2.85 -1.53
N ARG A 33 34.72 -1.94 -2.51
CA ARG A 33 35.51 -0.69 -2.54
C ARG A 33 34.64 0.49 -2.92
N GLU A 34 35.01 1.67 -2.42
CA GLU A 34 34.38 2.94 -2.74
C GLU A 34 32.85 2.94 -2.57
N LYS A 35 32.09 2.99 -3.69
CA LYS A 35 30.62 3.05 -3.70
C LYS A 35 29.96 1.68 -3.83
N ASP A 36 30.74 0.63 -4.09
CA ASP A 36 30.27 -0.73 -4.33
C ASP A 36 30.44 -1.60 -3.08
N ILE A 37 30.01 -1.07 -1.92
CA ILE A 37 30.04 -1.79 -0.64
C ILE A 37 28.71 -2.52 -0.44
N THR A 38 28.75 -3.85 -0.38
CA THR A 38 27.57 -4.70 -0.17
C THR A 38 27.77 -5.60 1.05
N LEU A 39 26.70 -6.21 1.56
CA LEU A 39 26.82 -7.25 2.58
C LEU A 39 27.07 -8.59 1.88
N GLN A 40 28.22 -9.19 2.16
CA GLN A 40 28.62 -10.49 1.60
C GLN A 40 28.87 -11.50 2.71
N PRO A 41 28.65 -12.82 2.47
CA PRO A 41 29.03 -13.86 3.42
C PRO A 41 30.50 -13.71 3.82
N MET A 42 30.79 -13.79 5.12
CA MET A 42 32.13 -13.52 5.67
C MET A 42 33.22 -14.39 5.03
N ASP A 43 32.91 -15.63 4.68
CA ASP A 43 33.84 -16.58 4.05
C ASP A 43 34.22 -16.19 2.60
N GLU A 44 33.42 -15.35 1.95
CA GLU A 44 33.62 -14.90 0.57
C GLU A 44 34.03 -13.41 0.50
N ALA A 45 33.93 -12.69 1.61
CA ALA A 45 34.02 -11.24 1.67
C ALA A 45 35.46 -10.72 1.82
N GLN A 46 35.76 -9.62 1.14
CA GLN A 46 36.84 -8.69 1.53
C GLN A 46 36.27 -7.64 2.48
N ARG A 47 36.25 -7.91 3.78
CA ARG A 47 35.65 -7.01 4.77
C ARG A 47 36.32 -5.63 4.77
N THR A 48 35.53 -4.58 4.91
CA THR A 48 35.99 -3.21 5.13
C THR A 48 35.16 -2.48 6.17
N GLU A 49 35.82 -1.70 7.02
CA GLU A 49 35.20 -0.75 7.95
C GLU A 49 35.06 0.66 7.32
N ASP A 50 35.76 0.90 6.20
CA ASP A 50 35.84 2.19 5.51
C ASP A 50 34.68 2.37 4.53
N TYR A 51 33.49 2.63 5.04
CA TYR A 51 32.31 2.92 4.24
C TYR A 51 31.35 3.86 4.99
N ILE A 52 30.61 4.67 4.23
CA ILE A 52 29.49 5.44 4.79
C ILE A 52 28.27 4.55 4.81
N ASN A 53 27.81 4.16 3.63
CA ASN A 53 26.57 3.42 3.39
C ASN A 53 26.86 2.21 2.51
N LEU A 54 26.08 1.15 2.68
CA LEU A 54 25.97 0.07 1.70
C LEU A 54 25.31 0.56 0.41
N THR A 55 25.67 0.00 -0.74
CA THR A 55 25.10 0.29 -2.07
C THR A 55 23.59 0.04 -2.06
N LEU A 56 23.18 -1.12 -1.57
CA LEU A 56 21.78 -1.45 -1.33
C LEU A 56 21.50 -1.43 0.18
N PRO A 57 20.32 -0.93 0.58
CA PRO A 57 19.93 -0.90 1.98
C PRO A 57 19.69 -2.31 2.52
N VAL A 58 19.93 -2.49 3.82
CA VAL A 58 19.79 -3.79 4.52
C VAL A 58 18.39 -4.40 4.41
N LYS A 59 17.36 -3.60 4.07
CA LYS A 59 16.02 -4.13 3.81
C LYS A 59 16.03 -5.29 2.80
N GLU A 60 16.98 -5.34 1.85
CA GLU A 60 17.05 -6.43 0.86
C GLU A 60 17.27 -7.81 1.49
N MET A 61 17.87 -7.85 2.68
CA MET A 61 18.16 -9.09 3.41
C MET A 61 16.92 -9.65 4.13
N VAL A 62 15.86 -8.85 4.29
CA VAL A 62 14.60 -9.22 4.94
C VAL A 62 13.38 -9.08 4.02
N PHE A 63 13.54 -8.40 2.89
CA PHE A 63 12.53 -8.17 1.86
C PHE A 63 13.22 -8.22 0.50
N GLU A 64 13.29 -9.42 -0.08
CA GLU A 64 14.01 -9.66 -1.34
C GLU A 64 13.40 -8.89 -2.52
N GLN A 65 14.24 -8.63 -3.52
CA GLN A 65 13.82 -7.95 -4.76
C GLN A 65 12.84 -8.78 -5.59
N LYS A 66 12.91 -10.10 -5.48
CA LYS A 66 12.00 -11.09 -6.08
C LYS A 66 11.69 -12.14 -5.03
N GLU A 67 10.42 -12.45 -4.81
CA GLU A 67 10.02 -13.48 -3.84
C GLU A 67 8.75 -14.22 -4.29
N ALA A 68 8.78 -15.55 -4.23
CA ALA A 68 7.62 -16.38 -4.48
C ALA A 68 6.69 -16.36 -3.26
N LEU A 69 5.41 -16.06 -3.48
CA LEU A 69 4.38 -15.93 -2.44
C LEU A 69 3.60 -17.23 -2.25
N PHE A 70 3.18 -17.84 -3.36
CA PHE A 70 2.52 -19.14 -3.39
C PHE A 70 2.76 -19.84 -4.74
N SER A 71 2.66 -21.16 -4.76
CA SER A 71 2.61 -21.98 -5.98
C SER A 71 1.22 -22.53 -6.21
N TRP A 72 0.90 -22.82 -7.47
CA TRP A 72 -0.32 -23.50 -7.85
C TRP A 72 -0.04 -24.60 -8.89
N GLU A 73 -0.78 -25.70 -8.78
CA GLU A 73 -0.72 -26.83 -9.71
C GLU A 73 -2.13 -27.35 -10.00
N ARG A 74 -2.43 -27.55 -11.28
CA ARG A 74 -3.69 -28.07 -11.78
C ARG A 74 -3.56 -29.58 -11.96
N GLY A 75 -4.22 -30.33 -11.08
CA GLY A 75 -4.34 -31.78 -11.18
C GLY A 75 -5.70 -32.22 -11.71
N GLU A 76 -5.92 -33.54 -11.77
CA GLU A 76 -7.20 -34.13 -12.19
C GLU A 76 -8.37 -33.75 -11.27
N SER A 77 -8.10 -33.54 -9.98
CA SER A 77 -9.11 -33.24 -8.95
C SER A 77 -9.33 -31.74 -8.69
N GLY A 78 -8.67 -30.84 -9.42
CA GLY A 78 -8.78 -29.39 -9.22
C GLY A 78 -7.42 -28.68 -9.15
N ILE A 79 -7.40 -27.48 -8.55
CA ILE A 79 -6.18 -26.69 -8.36
C ILE A 79 -5.70 -26.82 -6.91
N GLN A 80 -4.44 -27.18 -6.73
CA GLN A 80 -3.75 -27.18 -5.45
C GLN A 80 -2.97 -25.87 -5.30
N VAL A 81 -2.98 -25.28 -4.10
CA VAL A 81 -2.29 -24.02 -3.78
C VAL A 81 -1.43 -24.23 -2.54
N GLU A 82 -0.15 -23.93 -2.63
CA GLU A 82 0.82 -24.03 -1.52
C GLU A 82 1.39 -22.65 -1.19
N ASN A 83 1.34 -22.26 0.10
CA ASN A 83 1.93 -21.01 0.57
C ASN A 83 3.45 -21.17 0.78
N LEU A 84 4.25 -20.24 0.26
CA LEU A 84 5.71 -20.34 0.23
C LEU A 84 6.42 -19.46 1.28
N ALA A 85 5.71 -18.86 2.23
CA ALA A 85 6.25 -17.88 3.18
C ALA A 85 7.49 -18.32 3.99
N HIS A 86 7.66 -19.62 4.24
CA HIS A 86 8.81 -20.15 4.99
C HIS A 86 10.00 -20.54 4.10
N ARG A 87 9.82 -20.59 2.77
CA ARG A 87 10.81 -21.12 1.82
C ARG A 87 12.12 -20.35 1.81
N HIS A 88 12.07 -19.06 2.13
CA HIS A 88 13.20 -18.14 2.03
C HIS A 88 13.75 -17.65 3.38
N ALA A 89 13.27 -18.22 4.49
CA ALA A 89 13.80 -17.93 5.82
C ALA A 89 15.15 -18.64 6.03
N GLY A 90 16.10 -17.97 6.68
CA GLY A 90 17.43 -18.52 6.91
C GLY A 90 18.22 -17.69 7.90
N ASN A 91 18.76 -18.37 8.92
CA ASN A 91 19.53 -17.75 10.00
C ASN A 91 20.74 -17.01 9.44
N ARG A 92 20.86 -15.73 9.76
CA ARG A 92 22.00 -14.89 9.35
C ARG A 92 22.24 -13.75 10.32
N ILE A 93 23.50 -13.38 10.48
CA ILE A 93 23.92 -12.22 11.26
C ILE A 93 24.39 -11.14 10.29
N LEU A 94 23.82 -9.94 10.37
CA LEU A 94 24.20 -8.80 9.53
C LEU A 94 25.06 -7.85 10.34
N TYR A 95 26.37 -7.83 10.08
CA TYR A 95 27.32 -6.96 10.75
C TYR A 95 27.55 -5.66 9.96
N GLY A 96 27.82 -4.56 10.67
CA GLY A 96 28.16 -3.29 10.03
C GLY A 96 26.95 -2.48 9.57
N VAL A 97 25.77 -2.72 10.14
CA VAL A 97 24.56 -1.99 9.72
C VAL A 97 24.55 -0.57 10.28
N ARG A 98 24.32 0.44 9.43
CA ARG A 98 24.27 1.85 9.86
C ARG A 98 22.91 2.22 10.44
N ALA A 99 22.87 3.26 11.27
CA ALA A 99 21.65 3.78 11.90
C ALA A 99 20.52 4.10 10.90
N CYS A 100 20.87 4.58 9.70
CA CYS A 100 19.89 4.89 8.66
C CYS A 100 19.26 3.64 8.02
N ASP A 101 19.93 2.49 8.08
CA ASP A 101 19.41 1.20 7.65
C ASP A 101 18.67 0.48 8.78
N THR A 102 19.14 0.58 10.03
CA THR A 102 18.38 0.04 11.19
C THR A 102 17.06 0.77 11.40
N TYR A 103 17.03 2.09 11.18
CA TYR A 103 15.79 2.85 11.07
C TYR A 103 14.89 2.31 9.95
N GLY A 104 15.48 1.99 8.80
CA GLY A 104 14.79 1.32 7.69
C GLY A 104 14.14 0.00 8.12
N ILE A 105 14.87 -0.83 8.86
CA ILE A 105 14.35 -2.10 9.40
C ILE A 105 13.20 -1.85 10.39
N ALA A 106 13.33 -0.90 11.30
CA ALA A 106 12.25 -0.55 12.22
C ALA A 106 11.00 -0.06 11.47
N TYR A 107 11.19 0.72 10.40
CA TYR A 107 10.12 1.14 9.51
C TYR A 107 9.47 -0.06 8.79
N THR A 108 10.27 -0.96 8.19
CA THR A 108 9.72 -2.14 7.51
C THR A 108 9.05 -3.11 8.47
N ASP A 109 9.52 -3.23 9.72
CA ASP A 109 8.86 -3.98 10.78
C ASP A 109 7.48 -3.37 11.08
N ARG A 110 7.38 -2.05 11.27
CA ARG A 110 6.10 -1.35 11.46
C ARG A 110 5.18 -1.48 10.24
N PHE A 111 5.75 -1.56 9.04
CA PHE A 111 4.99 -1.65 7.79
C PHE A 111 4.47 -3.06 7.52
N TYR A 112 5.30 -4.09 7.64
CA TYR A 112 4.97 -5.46 7.24
C TYR A 112 4.42 -6.34 8.37
N LEU A 113 4.71 -6.03 9.64
CA LEU A 113 4.24 -6.83 10.78
C LEU A 113 2.97 -6.28 11.44
N LYS A 114 2.50 -5.11 11.00
CA LYS A 114 1.32 -4.43 11.57
C LYS A 114 0.27 -4.12 10.50
N GLU A 115 -0.93 -3.82 10.95
CA GLU A 115 -2.15 -3.61 10.15
C GLU A 115 -2.61 -4.86 9.40
N PHE A 116 -1.76 -5.45 8.57
CA PHE A 116 -1.89 -6.83 8.08
C PHE A 116 -0.53 -7.50 8.20
N LEU A 117 -0.46 -8.68 8.82
CA LEU A 117 0.78 -9.42 8.96
C LEU A 117 1.21 -10.01 7.61
N ASP A 118 2.43 -9.70 7.17
CA ASP A 118 3.06 -10.34 6.02
C ASP A 118 3.90 -11.55 6.49
N PRO A 119 3.47 -12.79 6.21
CA PRO A 119 4.14 -13.98 6.73
C PRO A 119 5.52 -14.22 6.10
N ASN A 120 5.73 -13.75 4.85
CA ASN A 120 7.01 -13.91 4.15
C ASN A 120 8.08 -13.00 4.77
N TYR A 121 7.69 -11.76 5.08
CA TYR A 121 8.56 -10.83 5.79
C TYR A 121 8.84 -11.30 7.22
N GLN A 122 7.81 -11.74 7.94
CA GLN A 122 7.93 -12.21 9.32
C GLN A 122 8.94 -13.35 9.46
N SER A 123 8.79 -14.41 8.65
CA SER A 123 9.65 -15.61 8.72
C SER A 123 11.13 -15.26 8.51
N ARG A 124 11.43 -14.35 7.59
CA ARG A 124 12.79 -13.84 7.36
C ARG A 124 13.26 -12.97 8.52
N ARG A 125 12.44 -12.01 8.94
CA ARG A 125 12.80 -11.07 10.00
C ARG A 125 13.12 -11.78 11.33
N GLU A 126 12.40 -12.85 11.63
CA GLU A 126 12.62 -13.70 12.82
C GLU A 126 13.95 -14.48 12.78
N THR A 127 14.52 -14.75 11.60
CA THR A 127 15.79 -15.49 11.44
C THR A 127 17.01 -14.57 11.24
N VAL A 128 16.80 -13.27 11.13
CA VAL A 128 17.89 -12.28 10.98
C VAL A 128 18.25 -11.65 12.32
N THR A 129 19.55 -11.57 12.62
CA THR A 129 20.12 -10.82 13.74
C THR A 129 20.96 -9.65 13.20
N ILE A 130 20.78 -8.45 13.74
CA ILE A 130 21.37 -7.21 13.22
C ILE A 130 22.36 -6.62 14.22
N VAL A 131 23.62 -6.50 13.81
CA VAL A 131 24.70 -5.87 14.55
C VAL A 131 25.02 -4.52 13.90
N ALA A 132 24.52 -3.46 14.53
CA ALA A 132 24.71 -2.09 14.08
C ALA A 132 26.10 -1.58 14.45
N VAL A 133 26.71 -0.79 13.56
CA VAL A 133 27.96 -0.06 13.82
C VAL A 133 27.71 1.42 13.60
N ASN A 134 27.80 2.18 14.69
CA ASN A 134 27.47 3.59 14.74
C ASN A 134 28.37 4.43 13.80
N CYS A 135 27.76 5.39 13.11
CA CYS A 135 28.43 6.15 12.06
C CYS A 135 29.26 7.29 12.67
N LEU A 136 30.55 7.37 12.35
CA LEU A 136 31.44 8.41 12.89
C LEU A 136 31.71 9.58 11.94
N ARG A 137 31.19 9.53 10.71
CA ARG A 137 31.37 10.59 9.70
C ARG A 137 30.19 10.63 8.74
N ALA A 138 29.90 11.80 8.18
CA ALA A 138 28.82 11.98 7.20
C ALA A 138 29.27 11.67 5.77
N GLY A 139 28.35 11.17 4.95
CA GLY A 139 28.47 11.27 3.49
C GLY A 139 28.07 12.66 2.99
N LYS A 140 28.41 12.96 1.73
CA LYS A 140 28.16 14.26 1.09
C LYS A 140 26.69 14.72 1.17
N HIS A 141 25.75 13.80 0.96
CA HIS A 141 24.31 14.09 0.93
C HIS A 141 23.56 13.54 2.16
N CYS A 142 24.26 13.25 3.25
CA CYS A 142 23.61 12.78 4.48
C CYS A 142 23.00 13.95 5.27
N PHE A 143 21.74 13.77 5.70
CA PHE A 143 20.99 14.72 6.53
C PHE A 143 20.12 13.99 7.57
N CYS A 144 20.56 12.80 7.99
CA CYS A 144 19.82 11.93 8.92
C CYS A 144 19.55 12.57 10.30
N THR A 145 20.34 13.56 10.69
CA THR A 145 20.15 14.40 11.89
C THR A 145 18.93 15.31 11.78
N SER A 146 18.54 15.72 10.56
CA SER A 146 17.39 16.60 10.34
C SER A 146 16.05 15.87 10.27
N VAL A 147 16.05 14.57 9.97
CA VAL A 147 14.82 13.77 9.84
C VAL A 147 14.52 12.89 11.06
N GLY A 148 15.26 13.07 12.16
CA GLY A 148 15.03 12.34 13.42
C GLY A 148 15.57 10.91 13.47
N THR A 149 16.35 10.48 12.48
CA THR A 149 17.06 9.19 12.51
C THR A 149 18.30 9.24 13.41
N GLY A 150 19.03 10.36 13.37
CA GLY A 150 20.29 10.52 14.09
C GLY A 150 21.46 9.75 13.44
N VAL A 151 22.64 9.86 14.04
CA VAL A 151 23.88 9.23 13.53
C VAL A 151 24.14 7.85 14.14
N PHE A 152 23.60 7.60 15.33
CA PHE A 152 23.76 6.37 16.09
C PHE A 152 22.44 5.59 16.14
N SER A 153 22.54 4.28 16.07
CA SER A 153 21.39 3.38 16.03
C SER A 153 20.65 3.38 17.36
N THR A 154 19.34 3.57 17.32
CA THR A 154 18.47 3.58 18.52
C THR A 154 17.35 2.54 18.45
N ILE A 155 17.02 2.07 17.25
CA ILE A 155 15.95 1.11 16.95
C ILE A 155 16.38 0.15 15.83
N GLY A 156 15.64 -0.95 15.63
CA GLY A 156 15.84 -1.87 14.49
C GLY A 156 17.15 -2.65 14.47
N HIS A 157 17.77 -2.87 15.63
CA HIS A 157 19.00 -3.65 15.78
C HIS A 157 18.93 -4.55 17.02
N ASP A 158 19.81 -5.55 17.08
CA ASP A 158 19.95 -6.47 18.20
C ASP A 158 21.18 -6.14 19.07
N LEU A 159 22.28 -5.70 18.42
CA LEU A 159 23.47 -5.12 19.04
C LEU A 159 23.83 -3.78 18.38
N ALA A 160 24.33 -2.82 19.16
CA ALA A 160 24.93 -1.59 18.62
C ALA A 160 26.36 -1.42 19.13
N LEU A 161 27.30 -1.25 18.20
CA LEU A 161 28.71 -1.01 18.47
C LEU A 161 29.03 0.46 18.21
N THR A 162 29.60 1.14 19.21
CA THR A 162 30.19 2.47 19.07
C THR A 162 31.69 2.34 19.15
N GLU A 163 32.38 2.73 18.09
CA GLU A 163 33.84 2.75 18.05
C GLU A 163 34.37 3.88 18.94
N LEU A 164 35.17 3.51 19.94
CA LEU A 164 36.00 4.40 20.76
C LEU A 164 37.47 4.14 20.40
N GLU A 165 38.42 4.81 21.06
CA GLU A 165 39.86 4.78 20.71
C GLU A 165 40.41 3.35 20.51
N GLU A 166 40.44 2.53 21.56
CA GLU A 166 41.02 1.16 21.53
C GLU A 166 39.97 0.03 21.55
N LYS A 167 38.68 0.37 21.68
CA LYS A 167 37.60 -0.59 21.93
C LYS A 167 36.28 -0.12 21.33
N TYR A 168 35.34 -1.05 21.21
CA TYR A 168 33.93 -0.77 20.99
C TYR A 168 33.19 -0.75 22.32
N LEU A 169 32.31 0.23 22.52
CA LEU A 169 31.19 0.12 23.44
C LEU A 169 30.09 -0.68 22.75
N VAL A 170 29.55 -1.70 23.42
CA VAL A 170 28.55 -2.61 22.88
C VAL A 170 27.29 -2.54 23.73
N GLU A 171 26.18 -2.17 23.10
CA GLU A 171 24.86 -2.09 23.71
C GLU A 171 23.98 -3.24 23.20
N VAL A 172 23.42 -4.00 24.14
CA VAL A 172 22.46 -5.07 23.82
C VAL A 172 21.04 -4.51 23.80
N ALA A 173 20.33 -4.73 22.68
CA ALA A 173 18.97 -4.25 22.48
C ALA A 173 17.92 -5.36 22.61
N THR A 174 18.27 -6.61 22.27
CA THR A 174 17.34 -7.76 22.25
C THR A 174 18.00 -9.03 22.80
N GLU A 175 17.20 -10.08 23.01
CA GLU A 175 17.69 -11.41 23.41
C GLU A 175 18.64 -12.00 22.35
N LYS A 176 18.33 -11.88 21.06
CA LYS A 176 19.23 -12.28 19.97
C LYS A 176 20.60 -11.62 20.09
N GLY A 177 20.64 -10.35 20.49
CA GLY A 177 21.89 -9.64 20.73
C GLY A 177 22.66 -10.21 21.91
N GLN A 178 21.96 -10.55 23.00
CA GLN A 178 22.59 -11.20 24.15
C GLN A 178 23.15 -12.58 23.79
N ASP A 179 22.43 -13.37 22.99
CA ASP A 179 22.89 -14.70 22.55
C ASP A 179 24.24 -14.61 21.80
N LEU A 180 24.43 -13.55 21.00
CA LEU A 180 25.72 -13.28 20.34
C LEU A 180 26.83 -12.95 21.34
N ILE A 181 26.54 -12.18 22.39
CA ILE A 181 27.51 -11.90 23.46
C ILE A 181 27.88 -13.20 24.16
N ASP A 182 26.90 -14.03 24.53
CA ASP A 182 27.11 -15.26 25.27
C ASP A 182 27.92 -16.29 24.46
N ALA A 183 27.65 -16.40 23.14
CA ALA A 183 28.39 -17.26 22.22
C ALA A 183 29.89 -16.92 22.15
N ALA A 184 30.28 -15.67 22.42
CA ALA A 184 31.65 -15.18 22.37
C ALA A 184 32.10 -14.51 23.68
N ALA A 185 31.52 -14.92 24.82
CA ALA A 185 31.61 -14.23 26.11
C ALA A 185 33.04 -13.90 26.55
N LYS A 186 34.02 -14.75 26.23
CA LYS A 186 35.45 -14.54 26.57
C LYS A 186 36.05 -13.24 26.02
N TRP A 187 35.45 -12.68 24.97
CA TRP A 187 35.93 -11.47 24.30
C TRP A 187 35.22 -10.20 24.74
N PHE A 188 34.15 -10.33 25.52
CA PHE A 188 33.35 -9.21 26.02
C PHE A 188 33.59 -9.01 27.51
N ALA A 189 33.81 -7.75 27.91
CA ALA A 189 33.90 -7.37 29.32
C ALA A 189 32.74 -6.44 29.69
N PRO A 190 32.10 -6.58 30.86
CA PRO A 190 31.07 -5.63 31.31
C PRO A 190 31.57 -4.18 31.26
N ALA A 191 30.74 -3.29 30.72
CA ALA A 191 31.08 -1.87 30.61
C ALA A 191 30.54 -1.07 31.81
N VAL A 192 31.24 0.02 32.14
CA VAL A 192 30.79 1.02 33.11
C VAL A 192 29.92 2.07 32.42
N SER A 193 28.95 2.62 33.16
CA SER A 193 28.02 3.64 32.65
C SER A 193 28.71 4.91 32.15
N GLN A 194 29.92 5.23 32.62
CA GLN A 194 30.71 6.38 32.15
C GLN A 194 30.93 6.37 30.62
N LEU A 195 31.07 5.19 30.00
CA LEU A 195 31.25 5.10 28.54
C LEU A 195 30.02 5.57 27.75
N LEU A 196 28.83 5.63 28.36
CA LEU A 196 27.66 6.22 27.73
C LEU A 196 27.79 7.74 27.61
N GLN A 197 28.45 8.39 28.56
CA GLN A 197 28.75 9.82 28.48
C GLN A 197 29.74 10.11 27.36
N ASP A 198 30.79 9.28 27.26
CA ASP A 198 31.79 9.40 26.19
C ASP A 198 31.15 9.19 24.81
N LYS A 199 30.26 8.18 24.70
CA LYS A 199 29.43 7.95 23.50
C LYS A 199 28.58 9.17 23.17
N GLU A 200 27.93 9.78 24.16
CA GLU A 200 27.05 10.92 23.94
C GLU A 200 27.81 12.17 23.48
N THR A 201 28.98 12.43 24.07
CA THR A 201 29.87 13.50 23.60
C THR A 201 30.36 13.23 22.17
N LEU A 202 30.76 12.00 21.87
CA LEU A 202 31.14 11.61 20.50
C LEU A 202 29.97 11.78 19.52
N ARG A 203 28.76 11.38 19.89
CA ARG A 203 27.55 11.56 19.08
C ARG A 203 27.36 13.02 18.71
N GLN A 204 27.42 13.92 19.68
CA GLN A 204 27.24 15.36 19.46
C GLN A 204 28.31 15.93 18.52
N GLN A 205 29.59 15.57 18.72
CA GLN A 205 30.68 15.98 17.83
C GLN A 205 30.47 15.50 16.39
N VAL A 206 30.03 14.25 16.22
CA VAL A 206 29.72 13.70 14.90
C VAL A 206 28.56 14.46 14.27
N GLU A 207 27.45 14.67 14.97
CA GLU A 207 26.29 15.42 14.46
C GLU A 207 26.62 16.87 14.10
N GLU A 208 27.48 17.52 14.87
CA GLU A 208 27.94 18.87 14.59
C GLU A 208 28.72 18.95 13.28
N SER A 209 29.50 17.92 12.96
CA SER A 209 30.31 17.80 11.74
C SER A 209 29.51 17.54 10.46
N PHE A 210 28.21 17.23 10.56
CA PHE A 210 27.39 16.95 9.38
C PHE A 210 27.24 18.21 8.51
N PRO A 211 27.54 18.12 7.20
CA PRO A 211 27.58 19.29 6.32
C PRO A 211 26.18 19.85 6.02
N LEU A 212 25.15 19.00 6.07
CA LEU A 212 23.78 19.36 5.74
C LEU A 212 22.91 19.33 6.99
N LYS A 213 22.35 20.48 7.34
CA LYS A 213 21.38 20.65 8.42
C LYS A 213 20.16 21.38 7.86
N MET A 214 19.03 20.70 7.86
CA MET A 214 17.76 21.21 7.38
C MET A 214 16.83 21.48 8.56
N ASP A 215 16.17 22.64 8.54
CA ASP A 215 15.03 22.91 9.43
C ASP A 215 13.76 22.35 8.78
N LEU A 216 13.12 21.38 9.43
CA LEU A 216 11.89 20.76 8.93
C LEU A 216 10.65 21.17 9.74
N THR A 217 10.76 22.17 10.61
CA THR A 217 9.70 22.56 11.56
C THR A 217 8.38 22.92 10.86
N ASN A 218 8.45 23.67 9.76
CA ASN A 218 7.27 24.13 8.99
C ASN A 218 7.10 23.40 7.66
N LEU A 219 7.75 22.24 7.49
CA LEU A 219 7.86 21.57 6.19
C LEU A 219 6.49 21.26 5.56
N TRP A 220 5.50 20.85 6.34
CA TRP A 220 4.18 20.50 5.80
C TRP A 220 3.44 21.73 5.24
N ASP A 221 3.62 22.90 5.85
CA ASP A 221 3.07 24.16 5.35
C ASP A 221 3.81 24.62 4.09
N ASP A 222 5.13 24.43 4.05
CA ASP A 222 5.95 24.72 2.87
C ASP A 222 5.54 23.83 1.69
N MET A 223 5.34 22.54 1.94
CA MET A 223 4.83 21.60 0.95
C MET A 223 3.46 22.05 0.44
N ALA A 224 2.50 22.27 1.34
CA ALA A 224 1.16 22.72 1.02
C ALA A 224 1.14 23.94 0.08
N ARG A 225 1.88 24.99 0.45
CA ARG A 225 2.00 26.23 -0.34
C ARG A 225 2.64 26.04 -1.71
N THR A 226 3.54 25.07 -1.83
CA THR A 226 4.34 24.85 -3.05
C THR A 226 3.83 23.67 -3.87
N PHE A 227 2.62 23.17 -3.60
CA PHE A 227 2.07 22.01 -4.29
C PHE A 227 2.05 22.18 -5.82
N ASP A 228 1.68 23.37 -6.30
CA ASP A 228 1.60 23.73 -7.74
C ASP A 228 2.79 24.59 -8.21
N ALA A 229 3.90 24.63 -7.46
CA ALA A 229 5.07 25.43 -7.82
C ALA A 229 5.77 24.93 -9.09
N ASP A 230 6.27 25.86 -9.91
CA ASP A 230 6.86 25.56 -11.22
C ASP A 230 8.10 24.65 -11.15
N PHE A 231 8.86 24.67 -10.05
CA PHE A 231 10.04 23.81 -9.92
C PHE A 231 9.69 22.31 -10.00
N TRP A 232 8.45 21.92 -9.71
CA TRP A 232 8.02 20.52 -9.92
C TRP A 232 8.05 20.11 -11.39
N LEU A 233 7.82 21.04 -12.31
CA LEU A 233 7.94 20.77 -13.75
C LEU A 233 9.40 20.51 -14.13
N ASP A 234 10.33 21.30 -13.59
CA ASP A 234 11.76 21.12 -13.84
C ASP A 234 12.24 19.76 -13.32
N GLU A 235 11.88 19.41 -12.08
CA GLU A 235 12.20 18.11 -11.49
C GLU A 235 11.58 16.93 -12.26
N ALA A 236 10.35 17.09 -12.75
CA ALA A 236 9.67 16.08 -13.55
C ALA A 236 10.31 15.89 -14.93
N HIS A 237 10.72 16.98 -15.60
CA HIS A 237 11.43 16.92 -16.87
C HIS A 237 12.82 16.31 -16.74
N ALA A 238 13.50 16.52 -15.61
CA ALA A 238 14.77 15.88 -15.30
C ALA A 238 14.62 14.38 -14.96
N CYS A 239 13.45 13.95 -14.48
CA CYS A 239 13.25 12.57 -14.04
C CYS A 239 13.08 11.60 -15.22
N ILE A 240 14.07 10.76 -15.45
CA ILE A 240 14.02 9.71 -16.50
C ILE A 240 13.29 8.42 -16.07
N GLY A 241 12.67 8.39 -14.89
CA GLY A 241 11.91 7.22 -14.41
C GLY A 241 12.73 5.95 -14.16
N CYS A 242 14.05 6.06 -13.94
CA CYS A 242 14.94 4.90 -13.78
C CYS A 242 14.75 4.10 -12.47
N THR A 243 13.92 4.57 -11.54
CA THR A 243 13.61 3.93 -10.24
C THR A 243 14.78 3.81 -9.24
N GLY A 244 15.97 4.29 -9.57
CA GLY A 244 17.16 4.18 -8.70
C GLY A 244 16.90 4.70 -7.27
N CYS A 245 16.21 5.85 -7.13
CA CYS A 245 15.91 6.45 -5.83
C CYS A 245 15.05 5.57 -4.92
N THR A 246 14.18 4.71 -5.47
CA THR A 246 13.34 3.82 -4.66
C THR A 246 14.04 2.51 -4.32
N ASN A 247 14.92 2.02 -5.20
CA ASN A 247 15.68 0.78 -4.99
C ASN A 247 16.71 0.93 -3.87
N VAL A 248 17.41 2.07 -3.80
CA VAL A 248 18.41 2.32 -2.76
C VAL A 248 17.84 2.89 -1.44
N CYS A 249 16.52 3.08 -1.37
CA CYS A 249 15.88 3.68 -0.21
C CYS A 249 15.52 2.62 0.85
N PRO A 250 16.02 2.75 2.09
CA PRO A 250 15.79 1.76 3.15
C PRO A 250 14.33 1.69 3.63
N THR A 251 13.52 2.71 3.34
CA THR A 251 12.11 2.81 3.73
C THR A 251 11.14 2.67 2.54
N CYS A 252 11.61 2.28 1.36
CA CYS A 252 10.70 1.99 0.23
C CYS A 252 10.22 0.54 0.31
N THR A 253 8.91 0.35 0.26
CA THR A 253 8.24 -0.96 0.43
C THR A 253 7.34 -1.33 -0.75
N CYS A 254 7.23 -0.49 -1.78
CA CYS A 254 6.40 -0.77 -2.95
C CYS A 254 6.85 -2.04 -3.69
N PHE A 255 5.89 -2.83 -4.13
CA PHE A 255 6.11 -4.02 -4.93
C PHE A 255 4.95 -4.30 -5.88
N ASN A 256 5.25 -4.94 -7.00
CA ASN A 256 4.28 -5.49 -7.92
C ASN A 256 4.10 -6.99 -7.64
N VAL A 257 2.98 -7.54 -8.10
CA VAL A 257 2.63 -8.95 -8.01
C VAL A 257 2.30 -9.46 -9.40
N VAL A 258 2.95 -10.54 -9.81
CA VAL A 258 2.83 -11.15 -11.14
C VAL A 258 2.72 -12.68 -11.03
N GLU A 259 2.12 -13.30 -12.04
CA GLU A 259 2.11 -14.75 -12.21
C GLU A 259 3.28 -15.17 -13.08
N GLU A 260 4.05 -16.16 -12.63
CA GLU A 260 5.09 -16.83 -13.41
C GLU A 260 4.65 -18.25 -13.73
N LYS A 261 4.17 -18.46 -14.96
CA LYS A 261 3.86 -19.81 -15.45
C LYS A 261 5.15 -20.58 -15.64
N GLN A 262 5.28 -21.72 -14.96
CA GLN A 262 6.39 -22.64 -15.15
C GLN A 262 6.07 -23.68 -16.22
N GLN A 263 4.83 -24.17 -16.23
CA GLN A 263 4.23 -25.00 -17.27
C GLN A 263 2.76 -24.57 -17.47
N GLU A 264 2.04 -25.25 -18.36
CA GLU A 264 0.63 -24.93 -18.63
C GLU A 264 -0.26 -25.18 -17.40
N ASP A 265 0.07 -26.20 -16.61
CA ASP A 265 -0.68 -26.67 -15.45
C ASP A 265 -0.07 -26.24 -14.10
N ARG A 266 1.06 -25.53 -14.08
CA ARG A 266 1.67 -25.08 -12.82
C ARG A 266 2.41 -23.74 -12.92
N GLY A 267 2.41 -22.99 -11.84
CA GLY A 267 3.10 -21.71 -11.74
C GLY A 267 3.26 -21.20 -10.32
N GLU A 268 3.87 -20.03 -10.20
CA GLU A 268 4.06 -19.33 -8.93
C GLU A 268 3.57 -17.88 -9.04
N ARG A 269 2.95 -17.37 -7.98
CA ARG A 269 2.76 -15.92 -7.83
C ARG A 269 3.97 -15.33 -7.13
N VAL A 270 4.57 -14.32 -7.75
CA VAL A 270 5.81 -13.70 -7.30
C VAL A 270 5.58 -12.21 -7.05
N ARG A 271 6.21 -11.67 -6.01
CA ARG A 271 6.36 -10.22 -5.84
C ARG A 271 7.74 -9.73 -6.26
N TYR A 272 7.76 -8.52 -6.81
CA TYR A 272 8.97 -7.81 -7.20
C TYR A 272 8.97 -6.41 -6.65
N TRP A 273 10.13 -5.88 -6.23
CA TRP A 273 10.23 -4.45 -5.93
C TRP A 273 9.72 -3.62 -7.12
N ASP A 274 8.94 -2.61 -6.80
CA ASP A 274 8.37 -1.69 -7.78
C ASP A 274 8.50 -0.26 -7.27
N SER A 275 8.25 0.71 -8.14
CA SER A 275 8.52 2.11 -7.90
C SER A 275 7.29 2.96 -8.17
N CYS A 276 6.96 3.83 -7.22
CA CYS A 276 5.98 4.89 -7.44
C CYS A 276 6.42 5.90 -8.54
N GLN A 277 7.66 5.81 -9.04
CA GLN A 277 8.16 6.60 -10.16
C GLN A 277 7.85 5.98 -11.53
N SER A 278 7.47 4.71 -11.56
CA SER A 278 7.08 4.01 -12.79
C SER A 278 5.74 4.53 -13.31
N ASP A 279 5.63 4.80 -14.61
CA ASP A 279 4.38 5.30 -15.22
C ASP A 279 3.19 4.33 -15.05
N HIS A 280 3.46 3.03 -15.08
CA HIS A 280 2.43 2.00 -14.94
C HIS A 280 1.99 1.75 -13.49
N PHE A 281 2.64 2.36 -12.48
CA PHE A 281 2.40 2.04 -11.08
C PHE A 281 0.94 2.27 -10.65
N THR A 282 0.34 3.40 -11.03
CA THR A 282 -1.06 3.74 -10.70
C THR A 282 -2.02 3.57 -11.86
N ARG A 283 -1.56 3.09 -13.01
CA ARG A 283 -2.37 3.04 -14.23
C ARG A 283 -3.42 1.92 -14.13
N ASN A 284 -4.68 2.28 -14.33
CA ASN A 284 -5.80 1.35 -14.32
C ASN A 284 -5.93 0.61 -15.68
N ALA A 285 -6.77 -0.44 -15.73
CA ALA A 285 -6.95 -1.28 -16.91
C ALA A 285 -7.41 -0.51 -18.17
N GLU A 286 -8.27 0.49 -18.01
CA GLU A 286 -8.73 1.35 -19.12
C GLU A 286 -7.77 2.53 -19.40
N HIS A 287 -6.47 2.36 -19.10
CA HIS A 287 -5.38 3.32 -19.31
C HIS A 287 -5.48 4.66 -18.58
N HIS A 288 -6.53 4.90 -17.79
CA HIS A 288 -6.55 6.05 -16.89
C HIS A 288 -5.38 5.96 -15.91
N ASN A 289 -4.56 7.00 -15.88
CA ASN A 289 -3.43 7.11 -14.98
C ASN A 289 -3.60 8.36 -14.09
N PRO A 290 -3.86 8.19 -12.78
CA PRO A 290 -4.02 9.31 -11.86
C PRO A 290 -2.73 10.12 -11.63
N ARG A 291 -1.54 9.56 -11.94
CA ARG A 291 -0.26 10.24 -11.72
C ARG A 291 0.54 10.41 -13.00
N ASP A 292 0.56 11.63 -13.50
CA ASP A 292 1.50 12.08 -14.51
C ASP A 292 2.94 12.22 -13.95
N ALA A 293 3.89 12.68 -14.79
CA ALA A 293 5.29 12.79 -14.40
C ALA A 293 5.52 13.73 -13.20
N VAL A 294 4.84 14.88 -13.18
CA VAL A 294 4.90 15.87 -12.09
C VAL A 294 4.39 15.26 -10.79
N SER A 295 3.20 14.67 -10.87
CA SER A 295 2.54 14.03 -9.74
C SER A 295 3.38 12.90 -9.17
N ARG A 296 4.09 12.11 -9.99
CA ARG A 296 4.96 11.03 -9.50
C ARG A 296 6.16 11.56 -8.71
N VAL A 297 6.87 12.56 -9.22
CA VAL A 297 8.04 13.13 -8.52
C VAL A 297 7.60 13.80 -7.22
N ARG A 298 6.54 14.60 -7.27
CA ARG A 298 5.93 15.23 -6.08
C ARG A 298 5.48 14.18 -5.07
N TYR A 299 4.76 13.15 -5.52
CA TYR A 299 4.29 12.06 -4.67
C TYR A 299 5.43 11.38 -3.91
N ARG A 300 6.59 11.12 -4.53
CA ARG A 300 7.75 10.55 -3.82
C ARG A 300 8.17 11.42 -2.65
N ILE A 301 8.27 12.74 -2.86
CA ILE A 301 8.69 13.67 -1.81
C ILE A 301 7.63 13.73 -0.70
N TYR A 302 6.36 13.85 -1.08
CA TYR A 302 5.25 13.88 -0.13
C TYR A 302 5.09 12.60 0.66
N ASP A 303 5.24 11.45 0.01
CA ASP A 303 5.17 10.15 0.66
C ASP A 303 6.24 10.03 1.75
N LYS A 304 7.47 10.44 1.42
CA LYS A 304 8.63 10.34 2.31
C LYS A 304 8.61 11.34 3.47
N LEU A 305 8.04 12.53 3.28
CA LEU A 305 8.14 13.62 4.26
C LEU A 305 6.82 13.96 4.97
N LYS A 306 5.67 13.49 4.44
CA LYS A 306 4.33 13.79 4.96
C LYS A 306 3.46 12.54 5.09
N TYR A 307 3.10 11.87 4.00
CA TYR A 307 2.03 10.84 4.05
C TYR A 307 2.38 9.61 4.89
N ILE A 308 3.64 9.18 4.92
CA ILE A 308 4.08 8.09 5.79
C ILE A 308 4.02 8.51 7.27
N GLU A 309 4.38 9.76 7.58
CA GLU A 309 4.35 10.29 8.94
C GLU A 309 2.92 10.50 9.43
N GLU A 310 2.04 11.05 8.59
CA GLU A 310 0.60 11.16 8.85
C GLU A 310 -0.04 9.82 9.24
N ARG A 311 0.38 8.75 8.57
CA ARG A 311 -0.15 7.41 8.81
C ARG A 311 0.53 6.74 10.01
N PHE A 312 1.84 6.59 9.97
CA PHE A 312 2.56 5.69 10.87
C PHE A 312 3.23 6.41 12.04
N GLY A 313 3.26 7.74 12.08
CA GLY A 313 3.95 8.53 13.10
C GLY A 313 5.48 8.57 12.95
N TYR A 314 6.01 8.08 11.82
CA TYR A 314 7.44 8.09 11.51
C TYR A 314 7.65 8.71 10.14
N LYS A 315 8.73 9.49 9.97
CA LYS A 315 9.11 9.97 8.64
C LYS A 315 9.44 8.80 7.73
N GLY A 316 8.99 8.89 6.48
CA GLY A 316 9.37 7.93 5.45
C GLY A 316 10.80 8.09 4.95
N CYS A 317 11.64 8.92 5.56
CA CYS A 317 13.02 9.19 5.13
C CYS A 317 13.99 8.98 6.28
N SER A 318 15.08 8.22 6.04
CA SER A 318 16.16 8.05 7.03
C SER A 318 17.32 9.04 6.86
N GLY A 319 17.24 9.94 5.87
CA GLY A 319 18.26 10.97 5.59
C GLY A 319 19.61 10.41 5.15
N CYS A 320 19.64 9.18 4.63
CA CYS A 320 20.88 8.50 4.22
C CYS A 320 21.56 9.11 2.97
N GLY A 321 20.85 9.90 2.16
CA GLY A 321 21.38 10.55 0.96
C GLY A 321 21.48 9.67 -0.31
N ARG A 322 21.31 8.35 -0.19
CA ARG A 322 21.48 7.40 -1.32
C ARG A 322 20.64 7.74 -2.56
N CYS A 323 19.42 8.23 -2.37
CA CYS A 323 18.54 8.59 -3.47
C CYS A 323 19.07 9.77 -4.32
N THR A 324 19.78 10.71 -3.70
CA THR A 324 20.48 11.80 -4.38
C THR A 324 21.76 11.26 -5.04
N ASP A 325 22.52 10.42 -4.33
CA ASP A 325 23.78 9.85 -4.85
C ASP A 325 23.61 9.00 -6.12
N VAL A 326 22.50 8.25 -6.21
CA VAL A 326 22.23 7.33 -7.33
C VAL A 326 21.55 8.04 -8.52
N CYS A 327 21.10 9.28 -8.38
CA CYS A 327 20.31 9.93 -9.41
C CYS A 327 21.19 10.40 -10.58
N PRO A 328 21.03 9.85 -11.80
CA PRO A 328 21.87 10.22 -12.94
C PRO A 328 21.61 11.65 -13.44
N THR A 329 20.45 12.22 -13.10
CA THR A 329 20.05 13.59 -13.47
C THR A 329 20.12 14.57 -12.29
N TYR A 330 20.77 14.17 -11.19
CA TYR A 330 21.06 15.03 -10.03
C TYR A 330 19.83 15.55 -9.25
N ILE A 331 18.66 14.91 -9.39
CA ILE A 331 17.49 15.19 -8.54
C ILE A 331 17.85 14.93 -7.08
N SER A 332 17.60 15.92 -6.23
CA SER A 332 18.01 15.92 -4.83
C SER A 332 16.84 16.28 -3.93
N ILE A 333 16.52 15.41 -2.97
CA ILE A 333 15.48 15.70 -1.97
C ILE A 333 15.84 16.92 -1.12
N ILE A 334 17.14 17.16 -0.90
CA ILE A 334 17.64 18.31 -0.15
C ILE A 334 17.37 19.60 -0.91
N ASP A 335 17.67 19.63 -2.21
CA ASP A 335 17.48 20.83 -3.03
C ASP A 335 15.99 21.13 -3.24
N ILE A 336 15.16 20.09 -3.37
CA ILE A 336 13.70 20.24 -3.41
C ILE A 336 13.17 20.88 -2.12
N ILE A 337 13.61 20.41 -0.95
CA ILE A 337 13.19 21.02 0.33
C ILE A 337 13.67 22.48 0.41
N HIS A 338 14.91 22.78 0.00
CA HIS A 338 15.38 24.17 -0.05
C HIS A 338 14.55 25.03 -1.01
N ALA A 339 14.17 24.51 -2.18
CA ALA A 339 13.30 25.22 -3.12
C ALA A 339 11.92 25.51 -2.51
N MET A 340 11.34 24.55 -1.77
CA MET A 340 10.09 24.76 -1.03
C MET A 340 10.21 25.92 -0.02
N GLN A 341 11.32 25.98 0.69
CA GLN A 341 11.59 26.99 1.73
C GLN A 341 11.91 28.38 1.16
N GLN A 342 12.55 28.45 0.00
CA GLN A 342 12.93 29.70 -0.65
C GLN A 342 11.81 30.35 -1.48
N THR A 343 10.78 29.58 -1.86
CA THR A 343 9.65 30.09 -2.63
C THR A 343 8.89 31.16 -1.81
N VAL A 344 8.98 32.42 -2.24
CA VAL A 344 8.52 33.63 -1.52
C VAL A 344 7.01 33.59 -1.22
N ARG A 345 6.62 34.11 -0.05
CA ARG A 345 5.25 34.20 0.51
C ARG A 345 4.19 34.91 -0.37
N GLU A 346 4.55 35.53 -1.49
CA GLU A 346 3.67 36.45 -2.25
C GLU A 346 2.74 35.77 -3.27
N GLN A 347 2.77 34.43 -3.38
CA GLN A 347 1.79 33.65 -4.14
C GLN A 347 1.13 32.54 -3.30
N ALA A 348 0.99 32.77 -1.99
CA ALA A 348 0.31 31.81 -1.12
C ALA A 348 -1.20 31.86 -1.35
N THR A 349 -1.75 30.84 -2.01
CA THR A 349 -3.16 30.46 -1.83
C THR A 349 -3.30 29.78 -0.46
N GLU A 350 -4.48 29.89 0.17
CA GLU A 350 -4.75 29.12 1.39
C GLU A 350 -4.56 27.62 1.09
N PRO A 351 -3.94 26.84 2.01
CA PRO A 351 -3.79 25.42 1.82
C PRO A 351 -5.14 24.77 1.53
N ALA A 352 -5.23 24.06 0.41
CA ALA A 352 -6.46 23.35 0.07
C ALA A 352 -6.78 22.29 1.14
N VAL A 353 -8.05 21.94 1.31
CA VAL A 353 -8.55 21.03 2.37
C VAL A 353 -7.74 19.72 2.47
N HIS A 354 -7.26 19.19 1.33
CA HIS A 354 -6.42 17.99 1.27
C HIS A 354 -4.99 18.15 1.81
N GLN A 355 -4.62 19.36 2.23
CA GLN A 355 -3.31 19.67 2.80
C GLN A 355 -3.36 19.77 4.32
N MET A 356 -4.56 19.86 4.90
CA MET A 356 -4.83 19.90 6.34
C MET A 356 -5.29 18.53 6.81
N THR A 357 -4.37 17.68 7.27
CA THR A 357 -4.72 16.34 7.78
C THR A 357 -4.10 16.14 9.15
N ALA A 358 -4.91 15.73 10.13
CA ALA A 358 -4.42 15.36 11.45
C ALA A 358 -3.74 14.00 11.38
N MET A 359 -2.74 13.76 12.24
CA MET A 359 -2.16 12.42 12.41
C MET A 359 -3.28 11.41 12.69
N ARG A 360 -3.29 10.30 11.95
CA ARG A 360 -4.29 9.24 12.13
C ARG A 360 -3.88 8.36 13.30
N HIS A 361 -4.55 8.54 14.44
CA HIS A 361 -4.31 7.76 15.65
C HIS A 361 -4.98 6.37 15.63
N GLU A 362 -5.73 6.03 14.58
CA GLU A 362 -6.53 4.80 14.48
C GLU A 362 -6.00 3.84 13.41
N ILE A 363 -4.79 3.30 13.61
CA ILE A 363 -4.30 2.14 12.85
C ILE A 363 -4.34 0.92 13.76
N PHE A 364 -5.22 -0.01 13.45
CA PHE A 364 -5.39 -1.25 14.18
C PHE A 364 -4.84 -2.43 13.37
N ASP A 365 -4.31 -3.42 14.07
CA ASP A 365 -4.01 -4.71 13.48
C ASP A 365 -5.33 -5.37 13.01
N ARG A 366 -5.34 -5.89 11.78
CA ARG A 366 -6.50 -6.51 11.14
C ARG A 366 -6.20 -7.97 10.83
N GLU A 367 -7.22 -8.80 10.99
CA GLU A 367 -7.14 -10.22 10.65
C GLU A 367 -7.37 -10.42 9.14
N ILE A 368 -6.74 -11.47 8.61
CA ILE A 368 -6.91 -11.88 7.21
C ILE A 368 -8.04 -12.91 7.18
N ASN A 369 -9.13 -12.59 6.46
CA ASN A 369 -10.26 -13.50 6.25
C ASN A 369 -9.97 -14.53 5.15
N SER A 370 -8.76 -15.11 5.11
CA SER A 370 -8.41 -16.23 4.23
C SER A 370 -7.60 -17.26 5.01
N ARG A 371 -7.96 -18.53 4.85
CA ARG A 371 -7.33 -19.63 5.59
C ARG A 371 -5.86 -19.82 5.20
N ARG A 372 -5.48 -19.44 3.98
CA ARG A 372 -4.14 -19.66 3.43
C ARG A 372 -3.21 -18.46 3.63
N GLY A 373 -3.64 -17.45 4.38
CA GLY A 373 -2.86 -16.25 4.71
C GLY A 373 -3.05 -15.12 3.70
N LEU A 374 -2.11 -14.17 3.68
CA LEU A 374 -2.32 -12.88 3.00
C LEU A 374 -2.43 -12.99 1.48
N TYR A 375 -1.59 -13.82 0.86
CA TYR A 375 -1.36 -13.81 -0.58
C TYR A 375 -1.91 -15.03 -1.31
N ALA A 376 -2.04 -16.18 -0.65
CA ALA A 376 -2.53 -17.40 -1.26
C ALA A 376 -4.07 -17.42 -1.29
N PRO A 377 -4.71 -17.64 -2.45
CA PRO A 377 -6.16 -17.67 -2.56
C PRO A 377 -6.78 -18.99 -2.10
N ASP A 378 -8.02 -18.91 -1.63
CA ASP A 378 -8.89 -20.07 -1.49
C ASP A 378 -9.52 -20.39 -2.85
N VAL A 379 -9.64 -21.68 -3.21
CA VAL A 379 -10.10 -22.10 -4.54
C VAL A 379 -11.62 -22.14 -4.59
N ALA A 380 -12.18 -21.63 -5.70
CA ALA A 380 -13.60 -21.64 -5.99
C ALA A 380 -13.89 -22.10 -7.43
N THR A 381 -15.09 -22.60 -7.65
CA THR A 381 -15.60 -23.06 -8.94
C THR A 381 -16.66 -22.11 -9.47
N ILE A 382 -16.56 -21.76 -10.75
CA ILE A 382 -17.63 -21.05 -11.46
C ILE A 382 -18.81 -22.01 -11.63
N THR A 383 -19.96 -21.66 -11.08
CA THR A 383 -21.20 -22.45 -11.21
C THR A 383 -22.06 -21.95 -12.37
N ARG A 384 -22.00 -20.65 -12.67
CA ARG A 384 -22.82 -20.04 -13.72
C ARG A 384 -22.20 -18.74 -14.22
N MET A 385 -22.46 -18.44 -15.49
CA MET A 385 -22.13 -17.17 -16.15
C MET A 385 -23.40 -16.59 -16.79
N LYS A 386 -23.65 -15.29 -16.60
CA LYS A 386 -24.72 -14.52 -17.26
C LYS A 386 -24.09 -13.39 -18.07
N GLN A 387 -24.50 -13.24 -19.33
CA GLN A 387 -24.11 -12.10 -20.16
C GLN A 387 -25.00 -10.90 -19.82
N GLU A 388 -24.43 -9.83 -19.25
CA GLU A 388 -25.19 -8.63 -18.88
C GLU A 388 -25.23 -7.62 -20.05
N THR A 389 -24.07 -7.39 -20.66
CA THR A 389 -23.88 -6.55 -21.85
C THR A 389 -22.81 -7.18 -22.73
N PRO A 390 -22.55 -6.73 -23.98
CA PRO A 390 -21.46 -7.28 -24.79
C PRO A 390 -20.07 -7.27 -24.12
N GLU A 391 -19.82 -6.35 -23.19
CA GLU A 391 -18.53 -6.18 -22.52
C GLU A 391 -18.52 -6.65 -21.06
N ILE A 392 -19.68 -6.96 -20.47
CA ILE A 392 -19.82 -7.27 -19.04
C ILE A 392 -20.49 -8.63 -18.86
N LYS A 393 -19.87 -9.48 -18.05
CA LYS A 393 -20.42 -10.74 -17.57
C LYS A 393 -20.61 -10.70 -16.06
N ARG A 394 -21.61 -11.45 -15.62
CA ARG A 394 -21.85 -11.77 -14.22
C ARG A 394 -21.49 -13.23 -13.97
N MET A 395 -20.56 -13.46 -13.06
CA MET A 395 -20.05 -14.75 -12.65
C MET A 395 -20.61 -15.13 -11.29
N PHE A 396 -20.96 -16.40 -11.15
CA PHE A 396 -21.46 -17.00 -9.93
C PHE A 396 -20.51 -18.11 -9.52
N VAL A 397 -20.09 -18.14 -8.26
CA VAL A 397 -19.02 -19.04 -7.80
C VAL A 397 -19.30 -19.61 -6.42
N LYS A 398 -18.77 -20.80 -6.17
CA LYS A 398 -18.77 -21.46 -4.85
C LYS A 398 -17.38 -21.87 -4.46
N TYR A 399 -17.03 -21.74 -3.19
CA TYR A 399 -15.79 -22.31 -2.68
C TYR A 399 -15.79 -23.82 -2.86
N ASP A 400 -14.62 -24.36 -3.21
CA ASP A 400 -14.45 -25.81 -3.31
C ASP A 400 -14.48 -26.47 -1.93
N ASP A 401 -14.07 -25.75 -0.88
CA ASP A 401 -14.25 -26.13 0.52
C ASP A 401 -15.58 -25.54 1.04
N PRO A 402 -16.62 -26.37 1.27
CA PRO A 402 -17.93 -25.89 1.69
C PRO A 402 -17.89 -25.19 3.06
N SER A 403 -16.95 -25.53 3.93
CA SER A 403 -16.86 -24.93 5.27
C SER A 403 -16.48 -23.44 5.24
N LEU A 404 -15.96 -22.95 4.11
CA LEU A 404 -15.71 -21.54 3.88
C LEU A 404 -17.01 -20.75 3.72
N HIS A 405 -18.13 -21.36 3.30
CA HIS A 405 -19.43 -20.70 3.22
C HIS A 405 -20.05 -20.46 4.60
N GLU A 406 -19.84 -21.39 5.55
CA GLU A 406 -20.46 -21.34 6.88
C GLU A 406 -19.87 -20.24 7.79
N HIS A 407 -18.59 -19.92 7.60
CA HIS A 407 -17.82 -19.00 8.47
C HIS A 407 -17.59 -17.62 7.83
N TYR A 408 -18.19 -17.38 6.67
CA TYR A 408 -17.91 -16.22 5.85
C TYR A 408 -18.54 -14.94 6.42
N GLN A 409 -17.76 -14.00 6.95
CA GLN A 409 -18.29 -12.71 7.42
C GLN A 409 -18.37 -11.69 6.27
N HIS A 410 -19.55 -11.10 6.05
CA HIS A 410 -19.81 -10.08 5.00
C HIS A 410 -19.27 -8.69 5.35
N LYS A 411 -18.05 -8.61 5.90
CA LYS A 411 -17.41 -7.34 6.27
C LYS A 411 -16.36 -6.97 5.23
N GLY A 412 -16.78 -6.25 4.20
CA GLY A 412 -15.89 -5.69 3.17
C GLY A 412 -16.64 -5.29 1.90
N GLN A 413 -15.94 -4.86 0.87
CA GLN A 413 -16.52 -4.38 -0.41
C GLN A 413 -16.20 -5.26 -1.62
N PHE A 414 -15.02 -5.89 -1.65
CA PHE A 414 -14.53 -6.54 -2.85
C PHE A 414 -13.65 -7.74 -2.52
N PHE A 415 -13.53 -8.65 -3.47
CA PHE A 415 -12.56 -9.75 -3.46
C PHE A 415 -11.47 -9.50 -4.49
N GLN A 416 -10.29 -10.00 -4.20
CA GLN A 416 -9.26 -10.20 -5.19
C GLN A 416 -9.50 -11.56 -5.85
N VAL A 417 -9.86 -11.53 -7.14
CA VAL A 417 -10.23 -12.71 -7.94
C VAL A 417 -9.04 -13.10 -8.81
N THR A 418 -8.48 -14.26 -8.53
CA THR A 418 -7.32 -14.84 -9.21
C THR A 418 -7.76 -15.70 -10.38
N VAL A 419 -7.18 -15.43 -11.54
CA VAL A 419 -7.11 -16.37 -12.67
C VAL A 419 -5.70 -16.95 -12.66
N PHE A 420 -5.57 -18.22 -12.27
CA PHE A 420 -4.27 -18.87 -12.08
C PHE A 420 -3.43 -18.81 -13.36
N GLY A 421 -2.19 -18.31 -13.21
CA GLY A 421 -1.27 -18.10 -14.32
C GLY A 421 -1.45 -16.79 -15.11
N GLU A 422 -2.55 -16.06 -14.91
CA GLU A 422 -2.79 -14.78 -15.61
C GLU A 422 -2.66 -13.57 -14.69
N GLY A 423 -3.22 -13.65 -13.48
CA GLY A 423 -3.12 -12.59 -12.48
C GLY A 423 -4.35 -12.50 -11.60
N GLU A 424 -4.60 -11.30 -11.10
CA GLU A 424 -5.67 -11.03 -10.15
C GLU A 424 -6.35 -9.69 -10.44
N VAL A 425 -7.65 -9.62 -10.15
CA VAL A 425 -8.46 -8.41 -10.32
C VAL A 425 -9.36 -8.17 -9.10
N PRO A 426 -9.43 -6.94 -8.56
CA PRO A 426 -10.38 -6.61 -7.50
C PRO A 426 -11.80 -6.50 -8.08
N LEU A 427 -12.74 -7.29 -7.59
CA LEU A 427 -14.15 -7.28 -8.00
C LEU A 427 -15.07 -7.11 -6.79
N SER A 428 -15.99 -6.14 -6.89
CA SER A 428 -16.99 -5.86 -5.87
C SER A 428 -17.93 -7.05 -5.68
N ILE A 429 -18.39 -7.28 -4.44
CA ILE A 429 -19.26 -8.40 -4.11
C ILE A 429 -20.69 -7.95 -3.76
N PRO A 430 -21.66 -8.11 -4.66
CA PRO A 430 -23.08 -8.06 -4.30
C PRO A 430 -23.46 -9.36 -3.60
N TYR A 431 -23.26 -9.40 -2.28
CA TYR A 431 -23.74 -10.50 -1.48
C TYR A 431 -24.36 -9.95 -0.20
N GLY A 432 -25.63 -10.30 0.01
CA GLY A 432 -26.36 -9.99 1.23
C GLY A 432 -26.39 -11.19 2.18
N PRO A 433 -26.62 -11.00 3.48
CA PRO A 433 -26.65 -12.07 4.49
C PRO A 433 -27.68 -13.19 4.23
N GLU A 434 -28.60 -12.98 3.28
CA GLU A 434 -29.62 -13.96 2.88
C GLU A 434 -29.29 -14.74 1.60
N GLN A 435 -28.32 -14.29 0.81
CA GLN A 435 -27.69 -15.18 -0.17
C GLN A 435 -26.70 -16.00 0.68
N GLN A 436 -26.74 -17.34 0.67
CA GLN A 436 -25.88 -18.15 1.59
C GLN A 436 -24.86 -19.01 0.84
N ASP A 437 -25.16 -19.42 -0.40
CA ASP A 437 -24.41 -20.51 -1.02
C ASP A 437 -23.58 -20.12 -2.24
N GLU A 438 -23.61 -18.88 -2.71
CA GLU A 438 -22.97 -18.50 -3.99
C GLU A 438 -22.51 -17.03 -4.00
N LEU A 439 -21.23 -16.79 -4.29
CA LEU A 439 -20.68 -15.44 -4.44
C LEU A 439 -20.90 -14.98 -5.89
N VAL A 440 -21.24 -13.70 -6.07
CA VAL A 440 -21.56 -13.13 -7.37
C VAL A 440 -20.60 -11.99 -7.68
N PHE A 441 -20.07 -11.96 -8.89
CA PHE A 441 -19.14 -10.92 -9.35
C PHE A 441 -19.55 -10.43 -10.73
N ASP A 442 -19.62 -9.12 -10.90
CA ASP A 442 -19.83 -8.48 -12.20
C ASP A 442 -18.49 -7.88 -12.66
N PHE A 443 -18.06 -8.20 -13.87
CA PHE A 443 -16.77 -7.74 -14.40
C PHE A 443 -16.85 -7.35 -15.87
N LYS A 444 -16.05 -6.36 -16.24
CA LYS A 444 -15.93 -5.88 -17.63
C LYS A 444 -14.65 -6.44 -18.26
N ASN A 445 -14.75 -6.89 -19.51
CA ASN A 445 -13.59 -7.31 -20.30
C ASN A 445 -12.82 -6.07 -20.79
N VAL A 446 -11.69 -5.76 -20.14
CA VAL A 446 -10.89 -4.55 -20.39
C VAL A 446 -9.38 -4.74 -20.21
N GLY A 447 -8.92 -5.91 -19.77
CA GLY A 447 -7.50 -6.17 -19.52
C GLY A 447 -7.19 -7.66 -19.51
N SER A 448 -5.90 -8.00 -19.43
CA SER A 448 -5.42 -9.38 -19.63
C SER A 448 -6.12 -10.42 -18.75
N VAL A 449 -6.27 -10.13 -17.46
CA VAL A 449 -6.95 -11.02 -16.51
C VAL A 449 -8.44 -11.15 -16.85
N THR A 450 -9.13 -10.03 -17.13
CA THR A 450 -10.56 -10.05 -17.41
C THR A 450 -10.90 -10.60 -18.79
N GLU A 451 -9.97 -10.57 -19.74
CA GLU A 451 -10.11 -11.22 -21.05
C GLU A 451 -10.16 -12.74 -20.92
N VAL A 452 -9.25 -13.32 -20.15
CA VAL A 452 -9.28 -14.77 -19.87
C VAL A 452 -10.50 -15.13 -19.03
N LEU A 453 -10.79 -14.37 -17.97
CA LEU A 453 -11.99 -14.57 -17.15
C LEU A 453 -13.28 -14.52 -17.98
N TYR A 454 -13.32 -13.68 -19.02
CA TYR A 454 -14.47 -13.58 -19.92
C TYR A 454 -14.68 -14.84 -20.76
N GLN A 455 -13.64 -15.65 -21.03
CA GLN A 455 -13.77 -16.90 -21.79
C GLN A 455 -14.11 -18.12 -20.92
N MET A 456 -13.90 -18.02 -19.60
CA MET A 456 -14.15 -19.10 -18.66
C MET A 456 -15.63 -19.53 -18.62
N GLN A 457 -15.84 -20.81 -18.32
CA GLN A 457 -17.13 -21.50 -18.34
C GLN A 457 -17.46 -22.08 -16.95
N PRO A 458 -18.74 -22.43 -16.70
CA PRO A 458 -19.10 -23.23 -15.55
C PRO A 458 -18.23 -24.50 -15.43
N GLY A 459 -17.71 -24.75 -14.23
CA GLY A 459 -16.74 -25.82 -13.94
C GLY A 459 -15.29 -25.33 -13.82
N ASP A 460 -14.95 -24.18 -14.40
CA ASP A 460 -13.60 -23.63 -14.30
C ASP A 460 -13.29 -23.12 -12.89
N LYS A 461 -12.00 -23.15 -12.54
CA LYS A 461 -11.48 -22.80 -11.22
C LYS A 461 -10.89 -21.40 -11.18
N ILE A 462 -11.19 -20.67 -10.10
CA ILE A 462 -10.62 -19.37 -9.78
C ILE A 462 -10.09 -19.38 -8.33
N GLY A 463 -9.27 -18.40 -8.00
CA GLY A 463 -8.87 -18.13 -6.61
C GLY A 463 -9.59 -16.91 -6.05
N LEU A 464 -9.93 -16.93 -4.76
CA LEU A 464 -10.57 -15.82 -4.06
C LEU A 464 -9.77 -15.43 -2.83
N ARG A 465 -9.56 -14.13 -2.63
CA ARG A 465 -9.06 -13.56 -1.37
C ARG A 465 -9.90 -12.35 -0.98
N GLY A 466 -10.23 -12.25 0.29
CA GLY A 466 -10.99 -11.12 0.82
C GLY A 466 -12.17 -11.59 1.65
N PRO A 467 -13.16 -10.72 1.84
CA PRO A 467 -13.38 -9.42 1.27
C PRO A 467 -12.46 -8.42 1.94
N TYR A 468 -12.14 -7.41 1.17
CA TYR A 468 -11.27 -6.31 1.56
C TYR A 468 -12.03 -4.99 1.52
N GLY A 469 -11.42 -3.98 2.13
CA GLY A 469 -11.92 -2.62 2.15
C GLY A 469 -13.05 -2.36 3.14
N ARG A 470 -13.31 -1.07 3.36
CA ARG A 470 -14.42 -0.49 4.11
C ARG A 470 -15.72 -0.57 3.31
N GLY A 471 -16.71 -1.25 3.87
CA GLY A 471 -18.10 -1.34 3.40
C GLY A 471 -18.86 -0.02 3.40
N PHE A 472 -20.00 0.01 2.71
CA PHE A 472 -21.00 1.05 2.93
C PHE A 472 -21.59 0.92 4.34
N PRO A 473 -21.89 2.03 5.03
CA PRO A 473 -22.45 2.02 6.38
C PRO A 473 -23.96 1.71 6.35
N TYR A 474 -24.33 0.48 5.98
CA TYR A 474 -25.72 0.07 5.72
C TYR A 474 -26.72 0.51 6.80
N GLU A 475 -26.40 0.27 8.08
CA GLU A 475 -27.29 0.61 9.19
C GLU A 475 -27.59 2.11 9.30
N THR A 476 -26.67 3.00 8.89
CA THR A 476 -26.90 4.45 8.93
C THR A 476 -27.80 4.94 7.79
N LEU A 477 -28.12 4.07 6.83
CA LEU A 477 -28.98 4.39 5.68
C LEU A 477 -30.47 4.22 6.00
N LYS A 478 -30.82 3.44 7.03
CA LYS A 478 -32.21 3.18 7.42
C LYS A 478 -32.93 4.49 7.76
N GLY A 479 -34.18 4.61 7.32
CA GLY A 479 -35.03 5.78 7.47
C GLY A 479 -34.78 6.93 6.47
N ARG A 480 -33.70 6.86 5.67
CA ARG A 480 -33.35 7.90 4.69
C ARG A 480 -33.89 7.59 3.31
N ASN A 481 -34.05 8.61 2.46
CA ASN A 481 -34.20 8.39 1.02
C ASN A 481 -32.82 8.06 0.42
N LEU A 482 -32.77 7.22 -0.61
CA LEU A 482 -31.54 6.76 -1.24
C LEU A 482 -31.54 7.07 -2.74
N VAL A 483 -30.42 7.59 -3.24
CA VAL A 483 -30.19 7.82 -4.68
C VAL A 483 -28.95 7.06 -5.12
N PHE A 484 -29.12 6.05 -5.96
CA PHE A 484 -28.01 5.25 -6.49
C PHE A 484 -27.58 5.78 -7.85
N VAL A 485 -26.32 6.20 -7.99
CA VAL A 485 -25.75 6.79 -9.21
C VAL A 485 -24.56 5.98 -9.71
N GLY A 486 -24.78 5.14 -10.72
CA GLY A 486 -23.74 4.35 -11.38
C GLY A 486 -24.03 4.15 -12.88
N SER A 487 -22.99 3.88 -13.66
CA SER A 487 -23.11 3.58 -15.09
C SER A 487 -22.23 2.39 -15.48
N GLY A 488 -22.77 1.46 -16.27
CA GLY A 488 -22.07 0.23 -16.63
C GLY A 488 -21.66 -0.59 -15.40
N VAL A 489 -20.43 -1.10 -15.39
CA VAL A 489 -19.93 -1.95 -14.29
C VAL A 489 -19.86 -1.23 -12.93
N ALA A 490 -19.88 0.11 -12.90
CA ALA A 490 -19.95 0.89 -11.68
C ALA A 490 -21.25 0.66 -10.87
N MET A 491 -22.28 0.05 -11.47
CA MET A 491 -23.47 -0.38 -10.73
C MET A 491 -23.19 -1.62 -9.85
N ALA A 492 -22.15 -2.41 -10.12
CA ALA A 492 -21.78 -3.59 -9.35
C ALA A 492 -21.47 -3.29 -7.86
N PRO A 493 -20.59 -2.33 -7.51
CA PRO A 493 -20.40 -1.97 -6.10
C PRO A 493 -21.66 -1.37 -5.46
N LEU A 494 -22.52 -0.69 -6.22
CA LEU A 494 -23.77 -0.14 -5.68
C LEU A 494 -24.82 -1.22 -5.40
N ARG A 495 -24.81 -2.29 -6.19
CA ARG A 495 -25.66 -3.47 -6.02
C ARG A 495 -25.47 -4.14 -4.66
N THR A 496 -24.28 -4.04 -4.09
CA THR A 496 -23.95 -4.54 -2.73
C THR A 496 -24.82 -3.95 -1.62
N VAL A 497 -25.31 -2.73 -1.83
CA VAL A 497 -26.25 -2.06 -0.91
C VAL A 497 -27.67 -2.13 -1.43
N LEU A 498 -27.85 -1.99 -2.75
CA LEU A 498 -29.17 -1.97 -3.37
C LEU A 498 -29.95 -3.25 -3.11
N GLU A 499 -29.33 -4.43 -3.21
CA GLU A 499 -30.04 -5.70 -2.98
C GLU A 499 -30.57 -5.84 -1.55
N PRO A 500 -29.75 -5.67 -0.49
CA PRO A 500 -30.27 -5.66 0.88
C PRO A 500 -31.33 -4.58 1.14
N VAL A 501 -31.17 -3.38 0.55
CA VAL A 501 -32.17 -2.30 0.63
C VAL A 501 -33.50 -2.73 0.01
N LEU A 502 -33.48 -3.44 -1.11
CA LEU A 502 -34.71 -3.90 -1.78
C LEU A 502 -35.38 -5.06 -1.01
N GLN A 503 -34.60 -5.89 -0.33
CA GLN A 503 -35.10 -6.96 0.54
C GLN A 503 -35.77 -6.42 1.80
N HIS A 504 -35.20 -5.38 2.39
CA HIS A 504 -35.70 -4.71 3.61
C HIS A 504 -36.30 -3.36 3.25
N ARG A 505 -37.07 -3.31 2.16
CA ARG A 505 -37.52 -2.05 1.54
C ARG A 505 -38.19 -1.13 2.54
N GLU A 506 -39.01 -1.68 3.44
CA GLU A 506 -39.76 -0.98 4.47
C GLU A 506 -38.88 -0.17 5.45
N ASP A 507 -37.61 -0.50 5.61
CA ASP A 507 -36.68 0.22 6.49
C ASP A 507 -36.21 1.56 5.90
N PHE A 508 -36.53 1.85 4.64
CA PHE A 508 -35.98 2.99 3.89
C PHE A 508 -37.06 3.96 3.38
N GLY A 509 -36.67 5.21 3.16
CA GLY A 509 -37.48 6.22 2.45
C GLY A 509 -37.60 5.90 0.97
N ARG A 510 -37.74 6.88 0.08
CA ARG A 510 -37.75 6.64 -1.38
C ARG A 510 -36.41 6.11 -1.87
N VAL A 511 -36.43 5.21 -2.84
CA VAL A 511 -35.23 4.67 -3.48
C VAL A 511 -35.26 5.03 -4.96
N GLU A 512 -34.32 5.87 -5.39
CA GLU A 512 -34.19 6.34 -6.77
C GLU A 512 -32.95 5.70 -7.40
N ILE A 513 -33.11 4.95 -8.48
CA ILE A 513 -32.03 4.25 -9.17
C ILE A 513 -31.76 4.94 -10.50
N MET A 514 -30.53 5.40 -10.69
CA MET A 514 -30.06 6.08 -11.89
C MET A 514 -29.44 5.10 -12.88
N ALA A 515 -30.26 4.62 -13.82
CA ALA A 515 -29.86 3.70 -14.87
C ALA A 515 -29.32 4.47 -16.08
N SER A 516 -27.99 4.47 -16.27
CA SER A 516 -27.37 5.22 -17.37
C SER A 516 -26.39 4.42 -18.21
N ALA A 517 -26.45 4.61 -19.52
CA ALA A 517 -25.55 3.98 -20.50
C ALA A 517 -25.53 4.77 -21.82
N LEU A 518 -24.57 4.48 -22.71
CA LEU A 518 -24.56 5.09 -24.04
C LEU A 518 -25.77 4.64 -24.89
N ARG A 519 -26.14 3.37 -24.78
CA ARG A 519 -27.26 2.75 -25.49
C ARG A 519 -27.86 1.65 -24.63
N TYR A 520 -29.09 1.24 -24.91
CA TYR A 520 -29.81 0.26 -24.10
C TYR A 520 -29.06 -1.07 -23.96
N GLU A 521 -28.35 -1.53 -24.99
CA GLU A 521 -27.60 -2.80 -24.98
C GLU A 521 -26.39 -2.77 -24.04
N LYS A 522 -25.90 -1.58 -23.70
CA LYS A 522 -24.82 -1.37 -22.73
C LYS A 522 -25.34 -1.11 -21.31
N LEU A 523 -26.64 -1.12 -21.10
CA LEU A 523 -27.22 -1.04 -19.78
C LEU A 523 -27.07 -2.40 -19.07
N ILE A 524 -26.44 -2.39 -17.90
CA ILE A 524 -26.31 -3.56 -17.04
C ILE A 524 -27.61 -3.77 -16.26
N TYR A 525 -27.96 -5.02 -15.92
CA TYR A 525 -29.12 -5.33 -15.06
C TYR A 525 -30.48 -4.92 -15.64
N LYS A 526 -30.66 -4.99 -16.97
CA LYS A 526 -31.89 -4.54 -17.64
C LYS A 526 -33.16 -5.20 -17.09
N GLU A 527 -33.09 -6.51 -16.85
CA GLU A 527 -34.22 -7.30 -16.35
C GLU A 527 -34.51 -6.93 -14.90
N GLU A 528 -33.46 -6.82 -14.09
CA GLU A 528 -33.55 -6.46 -12.68
C GLU A 528 -34.03 -5.02 -12.52
N MET A 529 -33.60 -4.07 -13.35
CA MET A 529 -34.11 -2.69 -13.35
C MET A 529 -35.62 -2.64 -13.66
N LYS A 530 -36.10 -3.45 -14.61
CA LYS A 530 -37.55 -3.60 -14.85
C LYS A 530 -38.24 -4.17 -13.61
N ALA A 531 -37.68 -5.20 -12.98
CA ALA A 531 -38.24 -5.79 -11.76
C ALA A 531 -38.24 -4.83 -10.55
N TRP A 532 -37.12 -4.13 -10.30
CA TRP A 532 -36.96 -3.17 -9.22
C TRP A 532 -37.93 -2.00 -9.34
N SER A 533 -38.25 -1.56 -10.57
CA SER A 533 -39.25 -0.52 -10.81
C SER A 533 -40.68 -0.89 -10.38
N GLN A 534 -40.95 -2.18 -10.14
CA GLN A 534 -42.26 -2.65 -9.66
C GLN A 534 -42.32 -2.75 -8.13
N VAL A 535 -41.19 -2.56 -7.44
CA VAL A 535 -41.14 -2.57 -5.97
C VAL A 535 -41.69 -1.24 -5.44
N ALA A 536 -42.58 -1.31 -4.45
CA ALA A 536 -43.20 -0.12 -3.89
C ALA A 536 -42.16 0.89 -3.37
N GLY A 537 -42.31 2.16 -3.76
CA GLY A 537 -41.41 3.25 -3.37
C GLY A 537 -40.02 3.19 -4.01
N VAL A 538 -39.81 2.37 -5.03
CA VAL A 538 -38.59 2.34 -5.85
C VAL A 538 -38.91 2.93 -7.22
N THR A 539 -38.06 3.82 -7.72
CA THR A 539 -38.17 4.36 -9.08
C THR A 539 -36.87 4.15 -9.82
N VAL A 540 -36.95 3.72 -11.08
CA VAL A 540 -35.79 3.61 -11.97
C VAL A 540 -35.87 4.69 -13.03
N HIS A 541 -34.83 5.52 -13.08
CA HIS A 541 -34.68 6.63 -14.03
C HIS A 541 -33.68 6.24 -15.11
N TYR A 542 -34.12 6.24 -16.36
CA TYR A 542 -33.27 5.88 -17.49
C TYR A 542 -32.71 7.13 -18.17
N ALA A 543 -31.39 7.19 -18.33
CA ALA A 543 -30.69 8.21 -19.12
C ALA A 543 -29.77 7.53 -20.15
N LEU A 544 -30.11 7.65 -21.43
CA LEU A 544 -29.39 7.02 -22.53
C LEU A 544 -28.98 8.08 -23.55
N LYS A 545 -27.78 7.94 -24.13
CA LYS A 545 -27.36 8.84 -25.23
C LYS A 545 -28.15 8.54 -26.51
N ASP A 546 -28.31 7.26 -26.82
CA ASP A 546 -29.05 6.81 -28.00
C ASP A 546 -30.50 6.47 -27.61
N PRO A 547 -31.51 6.91 -28.38
CA PRO A 547 -32.92 6.62 -28.10
C PRO A 547 -33.22 5.12 -28.25
N THR A 548 -34.24 4.66 -27.54
CA THR A 548 -34.71 3.26 -27.55
C THR A 548 -36.22 3.22 -27.29
N ASP A 549 -36.88 2.18 -27.81
CA ASP A 549 -38.30 1.91 -27.56
C ASP A 549 -38.51 0.98 -26.34
N GLU A 550 -37.43 0.44 -25.77
CA GLU A 550 -37.47 -0.54 -24.67
C GLU A 550 -37.88 0.07 -23.32
N VAL A 551 -37.51 1.34 -23.10
CA VAL A 551 -37.78 2.10 -21.88
C VAL A 551 -37.91 3.58 -22.20
N LYS A 552 -38.70 4.30 -21.42
CA LYS A 552 -38.75 5.77 -21.50
C LYS A 552 -37.48 6.35 -20.88
N ALA A 553 -36.52 6.71 -21.73
CA ALA A 553 -35.24 7.28 -21.33
C ALA A 553 -35.13 8.77 -21.66
N HIS A 554 -34.48 9.52 -20.76
CA HIS A 554 -33.99 10.86 -21.03
C HIS A 554 -32.78 10.80 -21.97
N ASN A 555 -32.77 11.64 -22.99
CA ASN A 555 -31.61 11.78 -23.87
C ASN A 555 -30.63 12.80 -23.27
N GLY A 556 -29.63 12.29 -22.56
CA GLY A 556 -28.65 13.13 -21.88
C GLY A 556 -27.92 12.43 -20.74
N TYR A 557 -27.39 13.23 -19.83
CA TYR A 557 -26.70 12.70 -18.66
C TYR A 557 -27.68 12.45 -17.53
N VAL A 558 -27.34 11.51 -16.65
CA VAL A 558 -28.21 11.19 -15.52
C VAL A 558 -28.34 12.33 -14.50
N ASN A 559 -27.35 13.23 -14.45
CA ASN A 559 -27.37 14.43 -13.62
C ASN A 559 -28.55 15.36 -13.97
N ASP A 560 -28.98 15.36 -15.23
CA ASP A 560 -30.09 16.20 -15.71
C ASP A 560 -31.41 15.85 -15.02
N LEU A 561 -31.52 14.64 -14.48
CA LEU A 561 -32.73 14.12 -13.81
C LEU A 561 -32.76 14.45 -12.32
N LEU A 562 -31.62 14.76 -11.69
CA LEU A 562 -31.53 14.96 -10.24
C LEU A 562 -32.48 16.05 -9.72
N PRO A 563 -32.60 17.25 -10.35
CA PRO A 563 -33.51 18.28 -9.85
C PRO A 563 -34.99 17.86 -9.89
N GLY A 564 -35.36 16.95 -10.79
CA GLY A 564 -36.75 16.49 -10.99
C GLY A 564 -37.22 15.43 -10.00
N LEU A 565 -36.34 14.89 -9.13
CA LEU A 565 -36.70 13.84 -8.17
C LEU A 565 -37.56 14.35 -7.00
N ASN A 566 -37.53 15.67 -6.75
CA ASN A 566 -38.27 16.33 -5.66
C ASN A 566 -38.06 15.67 -4.29
N LEU A 567 -36.84 15.27 -3.97
CA LEU A 567 -36.46 14.64 -2.70
C LEU A 567 -36.26 15.67 -1.59
N GLU A 568 -36.41 15.23 -0.33
CA GLU A 568 -35.93 15.98 0.82
C GLU A 568 -34.42 15.74 0.95
N TRP A 569 -33.63 16.57 0.29
CA TRP A 569 -32.17 16.37 0.14
C TRP A 569 -31.42 16.30 1.47
N GLN A 570 -31.92 16.94 2.53
CA GLN A 570 -31.33 16.87 3.87
C GLN A 570 -31.56 15.51 4.56
N ASN A 571 -32.58 14.76 4.14
CA ASN A 571 -32.87 13.39 4.59
C ASN A 571 -32.63 12.36 3.48
N THR A 572 -31.67 12.64 2.59
CA THR A 572 -31.32 11.77 1.45
C THR A 572 -29.84 11.40 1.54
N THR A 573 -29.50 10.16 1.19
CA THR A 573 -28.11 9.73 0.97
C THR A 573 -27.93 9.33 -0.48
N ALA A 574 -26.87 9.84 -1.11
CA ALA A 574 -26.49 9.47 -2.47
C ALA A 574 -25.37 8.43 -2.40
N LEU A 575 -25.49 7.35 -3.17
CA LEU A 575 -24.44 6.34 -3.33
C LEU A 575 -23.94 6.41 -4.77
N VAL A 576 -22.69 6.83 -4.96
CA VAL A 576 -22.11 7.17 -6.26
C VAL A 576 -20.90 6.31 -6.56
N CYS A 577 -20.90 5.65 -7.71
CA CYS A 577 -19.73 4.99 -8.27
C CYS A 577 -19.50 5.49 -9.70
N ALA A 578 -18.35 6.13 -9.92
CA ALA A 578 -17.92 6.59 -11.23
C ALA A 578 -16.44 6.97 -11.20
N SER A 579 -15.88 7.39 -12.34
CA SER A 579 -14.55 8.04 -12.36
C SER A 579 -14.52 9.26 -11.41
N PRO A 580 -13.36 9.62 -10.81
CA PRO A 580 -13.28 10.72 -9.85
C PRO A 580 -13.82 12.06 -10.38
N SER A 581 -13.55 12.38 -11.66
CA SER A 581 -14.08 13.59 -12.30
C SER A 581 -15.61 13.62 -12.38
N ARG A 582 -16.25 12.46 -12.59
CA ARG A 582 -17.71 12.32 -12.61
C ARG A 582 -18.29 12.38 -11.20
N ILE A 583 -17.63 11.77 -10.22
CA ILE A 583 -18.01 11.88 -8.81
C ILE A 583 -18.05 13.36 -8.39
N LYS A 584 -16.98 14.13 -8.66
CA LYS A 584 -16.90 15.57 -8.33
C LYS A 584 -18.03 16.38 -8.96
N LYS A 585 -18.41 16.09 -10.22
CA LYS A 585 -19.54 16.75 -10.90
C LYS A 585 -20.89 16.40 -10.28
N VAL A 586 -21.17 15.11 -10.07
CA VAL A 586 -22.41 14.63 -9.43
C VAL A 586 -22.55 15.21 -8.03
N ALA A 587 -21.47 15.18 -7.24
CA ALA A 587 -21.47 15.73 -5.90
C ALA A 587 -21.76 17.24 -5.89
N LYS A 588 -21.18 18.01 -6.82
CA LYS A 588 -21.49 19.44 -6.97
C LYS A 588 -22.97 19.71 -7.23
N ASP A 589 -23.59 18.93 -8.12
CA ASP A 589 -25.00 19.08 -8.45
C ASP A 589 -25.89 18.73 -7.25
N LEU A 590 -25.59 17.63 -6.54
CA LEU A 590 -26.30 17.23 -5.32
C LEU A 590 -26.16 18.25 -4.18
N MET A 591 -24.98 18.84 -4.00
CA MET A 591 -24.77 19.91 -3.02
C MET A 591 -25.55 21.18 -3.38
N THR A 592 -25.69 21.50 -4.67
CA THR A 592 -26.52 22.62 -5.13
C THR A 592 -28.00 22.38 -4.83
N LEU A 593 -28.43 21.11 -4.81
CA LEU A 593 -29.77 20.69 -4.39
C LEU A 593 -29.94 20.64 -2.85
N GLY A 594 -28.88 20.91 -2.09
CA GLY A 594 -28.92 21.06 -0.63
C GLY A 594 -28.46 19.84 0.16
N MET A 595 -27.82 18.85 -0.48
CA MET A 595 -27.16 17.75 0.23
C MET A 595 -25.87 18.20 0.91
N LYS A 596 -25.55 17.59 2.06
CA LYS A 596 -24.24 17.76 2.71
C LYS A 596 -23.21 16.81 2.06
N PRO A 597 -21.92 17.20 1.98
CA PRO A 597 -20.85 16.31 1.51
C PRO A 597 -20.76 14.98 2.27
N SER A 598 -21.08 14.99 3.57
CA SER A 598 -21.11 13.80 4.42
C SER A 598 -22.25 12.82 4.10
N ASP A 599 -23.30 13.27 3.41
CA ASP A 599 -24.43 12.44 2.96
C ASP A 599 -24.24 11.88 1.55
N ILE A 600 -23.11 12.14 0.91
CA ILE A 600 -22.76 11.62 -0.41
C ILE A 600 -21.69 10.54 -0.22
N LEU A 601 -22.08 9.28 -0.34
CA LEU A 601 -21.18 8.14 -0.27
C LEU A 601 -20.64 7.83 -1.66
N VAL A 602 -19.32 7.73 -1.77
CA VAL A 602 -18.61 7.46 -3.02
C VAL A 602 -17.80 6.18 -2.85
N THR A 603 -17.66 5.40 -3.92
CA THR A 603 -16.75 4.25 -3.94
C THR A 603 -15.71 4.45 -5.04
N LEU A 604 -14.43 4.44 -4.64
CA LEU A 604 -13.29 4.79 -5.48
C LEU A 604 -12.61 3.56 -6.04
N GLU A 605 -12.36 3.58 -7.34
CA GLU A 605 -11.56 2.58 -8.03
C GLU A 605 -10.11 3.05 -8.19
N THR A 606 -9.17 2.17 -7.85
CA THR A 606 -7.73 2.42 -7.97
C THR A 606 -7.05 1.13 -8.44
N HIS A 607 -5.85 1.23 -8.98
CA HIS A 607 -5.04 0.06 -9.31
C HIS A 607 -4.63 -0.68 -8.02
N MET A 608 -5.14 -1.90 -7.83
CA MET A 608 -4.80 -2.74 -6.68
C MET A 608 -3.99 -3.96 -7.11
N ARG A 609 -3.04 -4.38 -6.27
CA ARG A 609 -2.28 -5.63 -6.44
C ARG A 609 -2.41 -6.54 -5.21
N CYS A 610 -1.86 -6.12 -4.06
CA CYS A 610 -1.89 -6.98 -2.85
C CYS A 610 -3.27 -7.09 -2.18
N GLY A 611 -4.12 -6.06 -2.28
CA GLY A 611 -5.41 -5.98 -1.56
C GLY A 611 -5.30 -5.66 -0.06
N ALA A 612 -4.10 -5.47 0.50
CA ALA A 612 -3.87 -5.37 1.95
C ALA A 612 -2.94 -4.23 2.38
N GLY A 613 -2.82 -3.17 1.57
CA GLY A 613 -2.08 -1.96 1.94
C GLY A 613 -0.56 -2.10 1.94
N LYS A 614 -0.01 -3.16 1.33
CA LYS A 614 1.44 -3.45 1.32
C LYS A 614 2.16 -2.97 0.06
N CYS A 615 1.51 -3.05 -1.09
CA CYS A 615 2.16 -2.82 -2.38
C CYS A 615 2.27 -1.35 -2.79
N GLY A 616 1.43 -0.46 -2.24
CA GLY A 616 1.40 0.97 -2.55
C GLY A 616 0.65 1.38 -3.82
N HIS A 617 0.32 0.45 -4.74
CA HIS A 617 -0.39 0.76 -5.99
C HIS A 617 -1.71 1.54 -5.79
N CYS A 618 -2.48 1.17 -4.76
CA CYS A 618 -3.77 1.79 -4.45
C CYS A 618 -3.67 2.96 -3.45
N LYS A 619 -2.44 3.40 -3.13
CA LYS A 619 -2.21 4.44 -2.13
C LYS A 619 -2.52 5.81 -2.71
N VAL A 620 -3.29 6.63 -2.02
CA VAL A 620 -3.62 8.02 -2.38
C VAL A 620 -3.43 8.86 -1.11
N GLY A 621 -2.45 9.77 -1.11
CA GLY A 621 -1.98 10.42 0.11
C GLY A 621 -1.53 9.39 1.16
N SER A 622 -2.03 9.53 2.39
CA SER A 622 -1.82 8.59 3.51
C SER A 622 -2.82 7.42 3.55
N HIS A 623 -3.73 7.32 2.58
CA HIS A 623 -4.76 6.28 2.52
C HIS A 623 -4.43 5.16 1.53
N TYR A 624 -4.77 3.91 1.86
CA TYR A 624 -4.74 2.76 0.95
C TYR A 624 -6.17 2.36 0.60
N MET A 625 -6.57 2.46 -0.67
CA MET A 625 -7.98 2.23 -1.02
C MET A 625 -8.45 0.80 -0.78
N CYS A 626 -7.56 -0.19 -0.72
CA CYS A 626 -7.94 -1.55 -0.34
C CYS A 626 -8.15 -1.75 1.18
N VAL A 627 -7.75 -0.78 2.01
CA VAL A 627 -7.80 -0.87 3.49
C VAL A 627 -8.71 0.20 4.10
N ASP A 628 -8.51 1.44 3.69
CA ASP A 628 -9.25 2.62 4.15
C ASP A 628 -10.50 2.89 3.32
N GLY A 629 -10.45 2.54 2.04
CA GLY A 629 -11.56 2.59 1.10
C GLY A 629 -12.12 1.21 0.78
N PRO A 630 -12.82 0.99 -0.34
CA PRO A 630 -13.03 1.96 -1.41
C PRO A 630 -14.15 2.97 -1.11
N VAL A 631 -15.00 2.70 -0.12
CA VAL A 631 -16.10 3.60 0.25
C VAL A 631 -15.60 4.76 1.09
N PHE A 632 -16.01 5.98 0.74
CA PHE A 632 -15.78 7.23 1.46
C PHE A 632 -17.05 8.09 1.47
N THR A 633 -17.17 9.02 2.40
CA THR A 633 -18.02 10.19 2.16
C THR A 633 -17.32 11.13 1.17
N TYR A 634 -18.07 11.97 0.46
CA TYR A 634 -17.48 12.99 -0.40
C TYR A 634 -16.66 14.00 0.41
N GLU A 635 -17.05 14.24 1.67
CA GLU A 635 -16.25 15.00 2.64
C GLU A 635 -14.86 14.41 2.85
N GLU A 636 -14.76 13.10 3.10
CA GLU A 636 -13.47 12.42 3.22
C GLU A 636 -12.70 12.45 1.89
N MET A 637 -13.37 12.24 0.76
CA MET A 637 -12.74 12.29 -0.57
C MET A 637 -12.09 13.66 -0.84
N MET A 638 -12.68 14.76 -0.40
CA MET A 638 -12.11 16.12 -0.56
C MET A 638 -10.80 16.32 0.21
N THR A 639 -10.49 15.46 1.18
CA THR A 639 -9.20 15.47 1.92
C THR A 639 -8.09 14.71 1.19
N LEU A 640 -8.43 13.94 0.13
CA LEU A 640 -7.43 13.24 -0.67
C LEU A 640 -6.66 14.23 -1.56
N PRO A 641 -5.37 13.96 -1.85
CA PRO A 641 -4.60 14.78 -2.78
C PRO A 641 -5.32 14.99 -4.13
N PRO A 642 -5.18 16.17 -4.74
CA PRO A 642 -6.00 16.62 -5.87
C PRO A 642 -5.72 15.84 -7.17
N GLU A 643 -4.64 15.05 -7.20
CA GLU A 643 -4.41 14.05 -8.24
C GLU A 643 -5.50 12.97 -8.29
N TYR A 644 -6.38 12.89 -7.28
CA TYR A 644 -7.57 12.03 -7.23
C TYR A 644 -8.88 12.83 -7.20
#